data_AF-A0A8J5NHK8-F1
#
_entry.id   AF-A0A8J5NHK8-F1
#
_cell.length_a   1.000
_cell.length_b   1.000
_cell.length_c   1.000
_cell.angle_alpha   90.00
_cell.angle_beta   90.00
_cell.angle_gamma   90.00
#
_symmetry.space_group_name_H-M   'P 1'
#
loop_
_entity.id
_entity.type
_entity.pdbx_description
1 polymer ?
#
loop_
_entity_poly.entity_id
_entity_poly.type
_entity_poly.pdbx_seq_one_letter_code
_entity_poly.pdbx_strand_id
1 'polypeptide(L)'
;MDSATINYPQRKPGVDYVRCQAEFEMQMLLLKEDMKKRYREILNEGKDHEIYDSSWLLYLTNNSRTKLLHIVTDNEEVLNRWTGFLEATLTYLQGSMTSLMAFDDGAMALYWQTEMTREFGRQPRDPEQEELDIAGVKHVCQNLHIYTSQWTLQTNFRLSDARRREKPNLTEFRGFIRLMKQRHDVQRIIRSIAAKPEISMTFPEFLAFLRDIQGEDVDSNLSMWEKQFAYLSRRYRPDAVETSDAADDMLVMSEATFVRYLTSETNSAIIPEPQNYTLDRPMNEYIISSSHNTYLLGRQVAGQSSVEGYILVLIRGCRCVEINCWDGNSGQPEVNHGRTLTTSISFREVIATINKYAFIKSRFPLWIFLDVHCNPNQQAIMVNIMKEIFGSRLVTEMLEDCFDKLPSTSELMERVLIKVKKPQIKQEPPASNFHGHRRGNSLNSPLTRSVTDAAMLMPSQSLPQSLMRSPSPSCRRPVRKTRFNTITEGGVQARASRSASDNDSGGERNSRKTSTKIVKELGDLGVYCSGVNYSGFYTAEAKQYNHIFSFIESSFAKHFRTKEQKVAVDLHNLRYMMRVYPDRTRITSNNFDPLLYWRRGIQMVALNWQTFDLGMQINRAMFDGGQDFSGYVLKPAELRDIQVLPYNPELPGGKKERSVSFTIAVISAQRLMRPASLPANKAMNPYVEVEVFHASDKRKRNESALPRDLDPPQKFRTNIVRENGFNLVFDGHFKFKVRKKQPDLVFVRWSVKLSNEGENYNDRPVVATYTAKLSNLKQGYRTLTLLNDAGGQYLFSKLFCKIKVDSIEKMMIDAPCRALDGSRIKGLGGKAFS
;
A
#
# COMPACT_ATOMS: atom_id res chain seq x y z
N MET A 1 -13.31 3.60 -37.29
CA MET A 1 -12.81 4.79 -36.56
C MET A 1 -12.08 4.28 -35.34
N ASP A 2 -10.89 4.81 -35.05
CA ASP A 2 -10.04 4.29 -33.99
C ASP A 2 -10.50 4.81 -32.61
N SER A 3 -11.33 4.02 -31.94
CA SER A 3 -12.04 4.37 -30.69
C SER A 3 -11.14 4.34 -29.44
N ALA A 4 -9.93 4.90 -29.55
CA ALA A 4 -8.85 4.81 -28.56
C ALA A 4 -8.29 6.19 -28.13
N THR A 5 -9.10 7.25 -28.21
CA THR A 5 -8.75 8.58 -27.69
C THR A 5 -9.99 9.26 -27.12
N ILE A 6 -9.92 9.70 -25.86
CA ILE A 6 -10.96 10.56 -25.28
C ILE A 6 -10.59 12.01 -25.63
N ASN A 7 -11.42 12.66 -26.43
CA ASN A 7 -11.20 14.03 -26.91
C ASN A 7 -12.14 15.01 -26.18
N TYR A 8 -11.60 16.12 -25.69
CA TYR A 8 -12.40 17.25 -25.21
C TYR A 8 -11.86 18.56 -25.79
N PRO A 9 -12.63 19.32 -26.60
CA PRO A 9 -12.20 20.59 -27.15
C PRO A 9 -12.31 21.70 -26.09
N GLN A 10 -11.21 22.41 -25.80
CA GLN A 10 -11.27 23.64 -25.02
C GLN A 10 -11.77 24.83 -25.87
N ARG A 11 -12.38 25.83 -25.23
CA ARG A 11 -12.79 27.10 -25.87
C ARG A 11 -11.62 28.04 -26.24
N LYS A 12 -10.37 27.59 -26.15
CA LYS A 12 -9.14 28.27 -26.59
C LYS A 12 -8.16 27.24 -27.17
N PRO A 13 -7.25 27.63 -28.10
CA PRO A 13 -6.36 26.69 -28.78
C PRO A 13 -5.36 26.05 -27.82
N GLY A 14 -5.60 24.78 -27.49
CA GLY A 14 -4.84 24.01 -26.51
C GLY A 14 -5.57 22.71 -26.19
N VAL A 15 -5.55 21.76 -27.13
CA VAL A 15 -6.14 20.42 -26.93
C VAL A 15 -5.14 19.57 -26.14
N ASP A 16 -5.48 19.24 -24.90
CA ASP A 16 -4.77 18.21 -24.12
C ASP A 16 -5.22 16.82 -24.58
N TYR A 17 -4.28 16.01 -25.06
CA TYR A 17 -4.57 14.68 -25.62
C TYR A 17 -4.37 13.57 -24.58
N VAL A 18 -5.39 12.71 -24.39
CA VAL A 18 -5.27 11.44 -23.67
C VAL A 18 -5.35 10.28 -24.67
N ARG A 19 -4.19 9.91 -25.20
CA ARG A 19 -4.02 8.91 -26.27
C ARG A 19 -3.92 7.49 -25.68
N CYS A 20 -4.89 6.63 -25.95
CA CYS A 20 -4.86 5.23 -25.51
C CYS A 20 -4.17 4.34 -26.55
N GLN A 21 -2.86 4.55 -26.77
CA GLN A 21 -2.05 3.53 -27.47
C GLN A 21 -1.88 2.29 -26.57
N ALA A 22 -1.64 1.12 -27.18
CA ALA A 22 -1.43 -0.14 -26.46
C ALA A 22 -0.28 -0.12 -25.42
N GLU A 23 0.65 0.83 -25.57
CA GLU A 23 1.76 1.08 -24.63
C GLU A 23 1.34 1.79 -23.32
N PHE A 24 0.11 2.32 -23.23
CA PHE A 24 -0.41 3.04 -22.07
C PHE A 24 -1.34 2.17 -21.22
N GLU A 25 -0.92 1.80 -20.01
CA GLU A 25 -1.82 1.24 -19.00
C GLU A 25 -2.78 2.31 -18.48
N MET A 26 -3.89 2.55 -19.18
CA MET A 26 -4.96 3.40 -18.67
C MET A 26 -5.73 2.68 -17.56
N GLN A 27 -5.17 2.71 -16.35
CA GLN A 27 -5.78 2.22 -15.11
C GLN A 27 -7.00 3.06 -14.70
N MET A 28 -8.10 2.91 -15.43
CA MET A 28 -9.41 3.42 -15.04
C MET A 28 -9.94 2.60 -13.86
N LEU A 29 -9.53 3.00 -12.66
CA LEU A 29 -10.16 2.55 -11.41
C LEU A 29 -11.55 3.20 -11.31
N LEU A 30 -12.53 2.52 -11.90
CA LEU A 30 -13.93 2.73 -11.57
C LEU A 30 -14.11 2.63 -10.05
N LEU A 31 -14.82 3.59 -9.47
CA LEU A 31 -15.46 3.35 -8.20
C LEU A 31 -16.39 2.15 -8.38
N LYS A 32 -16.26 1.13 -7.52
CA LYS A 32 -17.19 -0.01 -7.48
C LYS A 32 -18.63 0.49 -7.42
N GLU A 33 -19.57 -0.29 -7.94
CA GLU A 33 -20.99 0.11 -8.02
C GLU A 33 -21.56 0.49 -6.64
N ASP A 34 -21.19 -0.23 -5.56
CA ASP A 34 -21.50 0.15 -4.18
C ASP A 34 -20.95 1.52 -3.77
N MET A 35 -19.73 1.85 -4.21
CA MET A 35 -19.09 3.14 -3.95
C MET A 35 -19.69 4.27 -4.80
N LYS A 36 -20.13 3.99 -6.02
CA LYS A 36 -20.92 4.94 -6.84
C LYS A 36 -22.28 5.22 -6.19
N LYS A 37 -22.96 4.17 -5.71
CA LYS A 37 -24.24 4.28 -5.01
C LYS A 37 -24.09 5.13 -3.74
N ARG A 38 -23.14 4.79 -2.87
CA ARG A 38 -22.83 5.59 -1.65
C ARG A 38 -22.43 7.02 -1.97
N TYR A 39 -21.70 7.26 -3.05
CA TYR A 39 -21.32 8.62 -3.44
C TYR A 39 -22.52 9.46 -3.92
N ARG A 40 -23.51 8.87 -4.62
CA ARG A 40 -24.80 9.51 -4.89
C ARG A 40 -25.62 9.74 -3.61
N GLU A 41 -25.71 8.73 -2.74
CA GLU A 41 -26.39 8.85 -1.43
C GLU A 41 -25.81 10.00 -0.58
N ILE A 42 -24.48 10.13 -0.51
CA ILE A 42 -23.77 11.20 0.20
C ILE A 42 -24.00 12.60 -0.43
N LEU A 43 -24.25 12.69 -1.74
CA LEU A 43 -24.57 13.96 -2.40
C LEU A 43 -26.02 14.39 -2.10
N ASN A 44 -26.96 13.45 -2.05
CA ASN A 44 -28.38 13.72 -1.83
C ASN A 44 -28.73 14.17 -0.39
N GLU A 45 -27.81 14.06 0.56
CA GLU A 45 -27.93 14.67 1.89
C GLU A 45 -27.62 16.19 1.91
N GLY A 46 -27.02 16.73 0.84
CA GLY A 46 -26.66 18.15 0.73
C GLY A 46 -27.80 19.00 0.16
N LYS A 47 -28.26 20.01 0.91
CA LYS A 47 -29.42 20.87 0.54
C LYS A 47 -29.19 21.86 -0.61
N ASP A 48 -28.05 21.81 -1.30
CA ASP A 48 -27.78 22.62 -2.50
C ASP A 48 -28.29 21.89 -3.76
N HIS A 49 -29.62 21.85 -3.92
CA HIS A 49 -30.26 21.38 -5.14
C HIS A 49 -29.91 22.30 -6.32
N GLU A 50 -29.16 21.78 -7.31
CA GLU A 50 -29.28 22.01 -8.77
C GLU A 50 -27.99 21.66 -9.54
N ILE A 51 -26.81 21.65 -8.90
CA ILE A 51 -25.51 21.66 -9.62
C ILE A 51 -24.68 20.36 -9.51
N TYR A 52 -24.87 19.52 -8.49
CA TYR A 52 -23.89 18.48 -8.14
C TYR A 52 -24.26 17.02 -8.42
N ASP A 53 -25.51 16.72 -8.80
CA ASP A 53 -26.04 15.36 -9.01
C ASP A 53 -25.56 14.69 -10.33
N SER A 54 -24.40 15.15 -10.84
CA SER A 54 -23.85 14.77 -12.15
C SER A 54 -22.33 14.84 -12.18
N SER A 55 -21.69 14.81 -11.00
CA SER A 55 -20.22 14.82 -10.85
C SER A 55 -19.66 13.42 -10.62
N TRP A 56 -18.60 13.02 -11.31
CA TRP A 56 -17.86 11.78 -11.03
C TRP A 56 -16.34 11.95 -11.19
N LEU A 57 -15.57 10.95 -10.73
CA LEU A 57 -14.11 10.97 -10.73
C LEU A 57 -13.52 9.81 -11.54
N LEU A 58 -12.66 10.15 -12.49
CA LEU A 58 -11.84 9.21 -13.25
C LEU A 58 -10.40 9.22 -12.70
N TYR A 59 -9.96 8.08 -12.17
CA TYR A 59 -8.55 7.86 -11.83
C TYR A 59 -7.75 7.49 -13.09
N LEU A 60 -6.58 8.12 -13.26
CA LEU A 60 -5.64 7.85 -14.35
C LEU A 60 -4.22 7.75 -13.79
N THR A 61 -3.62 6.55 -13.77
CA THR A 61 -2.19 6.41 -13.43
C THR A 61 -1.35 6.29 -14.70
N ASN A 62 -0.29 7.09 -14.82
CA ASN A 62 0.68 7.00 -15.91
C ASN A 62 2.09 7.07 -15.31
N ASN A 63 2.86 5.98 -15.44
CA ASN A 63 4.30 5.90 -15.18
C ASN A 63 4.75 6.69 -13.91
N SER A 64 4.36 6.18 -12.75
CA SER A 64 4.56 6.76 -11.39
C SER A 64 3.76 8.02 -11.02
N ARG A 65 3.08 8.69 -11.96
CA ARG A 65 2.21 9.85 -11.65
C ARG A 65 0.73 9.47 -11.71
N THR A 66 0.01 9.74 -10.63
CA THR A 66 -1.46 9.69 -10.64
C THR A 66 -1.99 11.05 -11.06
N LYS A 67 -2.90 11.08 -12.03
CA LYS A 67 -3.78 12.22 -12.33
C LYS A 67 -5.21 11.83 -11.93
N LEU A 68 -5.96 12.82 -11.46
CA LEU A 68 -7.37 12.70 -11.13
C LEU A 68 -8.14 13.61 -12.09
N LEU A 69 -9.06 13.05 -12.87
CA LEU A 69 -9.91 13.82 -13.77
C LEU A 69 -11.32 13.84 -13.20
N HIS A 70 -11.74 15.01 -12.70
CA HIS A 70 -13.11 15.25 -12.31
C HIS A 70 -13.92 15.56 -13.58
N ILE A 71 -15.03 14.84 -13.78
CA ILE A 71 -15.95 15.08 -14.89
C ILE A 71 -17.30 15.44 -14.28
N VAL A 72 -17.81 16.61 -14.65
CA VAL A 72 -19.17 17.06 -14.33
C VAL A 72 -19.95 17.04 -15.63
N THR A 73 -21.11 16.39 -15.63
CA THR A 73 -22.08 16.39 -16.73
C THR A 73 -23.28 17.25 -16.40
N ASP A 74 -24.10 17.60 -17.39
CA ASP A 74 -25.20 18.55 -17.21
C ASP A 74 -26.48 17.91 -16.60
N ASN A 75 -26.56 16.58 -16.57
CA ASN A 75 -27.64 15.81 -15.94
C ASN A 75 -27.24 14.32 -15.73
N GLU A 76 -28.06 13.58 -14.96
CA GLU A 76 -27.83 12.17 -14.65
C GLU A 76 -27.94 11.25 -15.88
N GLU A 77 -28.69 11.64 -16.93
CA GLU A 77 -28.78 10.82 -18.15
C GLU A 77 -27.44 10.86 -18.91
N VAL A 78 -26.83 12.04 -19.03
CA VAL A 78 -25.48 12.21 -19.61
C VAL A 78 -24.42 11.56 -18.71
N LEU A 79 -24.58 11.58 -17.37
CA LEU A 79 -23.73 10.82 -16.45
C LEU A 79 -23.81 9.32 -16.71
N ASN A 80 -25.02 8.76 -16.80
CA ASN A 80 -25.26 7.35 -17.02
C ASN A 80 -24.82 6.91 -18.42
N ARG A 81 -24.99 7.76 -19.46
CA ARG A 81 -24.45 7.54 -20.80
C ARG A 81 -22.92 7.55 -20.82
N TRP A 82 -22.24 8.48 -20.14
CA TRP A 82 -20.77 8.48 -20.02
C TRP A 82 -20.26 7.29 -19.21
N THR A 83 -20.92 6.97 -18.10
CA THR A 83 -20.56 5.87 -17.22
C THR A 83 -20.71 4.54 -17.96
N GLY A 84 -21.85 4.31 -18.60
CA GLY A 84 -22.12 3.15 -19.44
C GLY A 84 -21.23 3.11 -20.69
N PHE A 85 -20.92 4.24 -21.34
CA PHE A 85 -19.94 4.28 -22.44
C PHE A 85 -18.55 3.89 -21.98
N LEU A 86 -18.10 4.36 -20.81
CA LEU A 86 -16.76 4.06 -20.30
C LEU A 86 -16.67 2.69 -19.63
N GLU A 87 -17.76 2.16 -19.08
CA GLU A 87 -17.87 0.75 -18.65
C GLU A 87 -17.96 -0.19 -19.83
N ALA A 88 -18.69 0.16 -20.88
CA ALA A 88 -18.67 -0.56 -22.15
C ALA A 88 -17.30 -0.43 -22.83
N THR A 89 -16.64 0.73 -22.78
CA THR A 89 -15.28 0.93 -23.32
C THR A 89 -14.23 0.21 -22.48
N LEU A 90 -14.37 0.11 -21.15
CA LEU A 90 -13.53 -0.77 -20.35
C LEU A 90 -13.85 -2.24 -20.59
N THR A 91 -15.12 -2.63 -20.74
CA THR A 91 -15.50 -4.01 -21.03
C THR A 91 -15.15 -4.40 -22.47
N TYR A 92 -15.02 -3.43 -23.38
CA TYR A 92 -14.53 -3.58 -24.75
C TYR A 92 -13.02 -3.44 -24.84
N LEU A 93 -12.35 -2.68 -23.98
CA LEU A 93 -10.88 -2.66 -23.88
C LEU A 93 -10.43 -3.94 -23.18
N GLN A 94 -10.90 -4.24 -21.97
CA GLN A 94 -10.72 -5.55 -21.33
C GLN A 94 -11.26 -6.69 -22.18
N GLY A 95 -12.31 -6.49 -23.00
CA GLY A 95 -12.90 -7.51 -23.87
C GLY A 95 -12.10 -7.75 -25.14
N SER A 96 -11.68 -6.69 -25.84
CA SER A 96 -10.75 -6.75 -26.98
C SER A 96 -9.34 -7.13 -26.53
N MET A 97 -8.94 -6.76 -25.31
CA MET A 97 -7.68 -7.18 -24.69
C MET A 97 -7.78 -8.61 -24.15
N THR A 98 -8.94 -9.07 -23.71
CA THR A 98 -9.22 -10.50 -23.47
C THR A 98 -9.27 -11.26 -24.80
N SER A 99 -9.80 -10.66 -25.86
CA SER A 99 -9.77 -11.17 -27.24
C SER A 99 -8.34 -11.17 -27.81
N LEU A 100 -7.45 -10.27 -27.37
CA LEU A 100 -5.99 -10.29 -27.61
C LEU A 100 -5.22 -11.25 -26.71
N MET A 101 -5.73 -11.59 -25.52
CA MET A 101 -5.12 -12.55 -24.57
C MET A 101 -5.51 -13.99 -24.90
N ALA A 102 -6.78 -14.18 -25.23
CA ALA A 102 -7.38 -15.41 -25.71
C ALA A 102 -7.33 -15.53 -27.25
N PHE A 103 -6.62 -14.61 -27.94
CA PHE A 103 -6.47 -14.45 -29.40
C PHE A 103 -7.65 -15.06 -30.16
N ASP A 104 -8.72 -14.29 -30.18
CA ASP A 104 -9.95 -14.57 -30.88
C ASP A 104 -9.74 -14.49 -32.40
N ASP A 105 -10.50 -15.27 -33.17
CA ASP A 105 -10.24 -15.43 -34.59
C ASP A 105 -10.56 -14.16 -35.40
N GLY A 106 -11.39 -13.26 -34.86
CA GLY A 106 -11.61 -11.90 -35.37
C GLY A 106 -10.50 -10.90 -35.03
N ALA A 107 -9.98 -10.91 -33.79
CA ALA A 107 -8.85 -10.06 -33.43
C ALA A 107 -7.58 -10.47 -34.18
N MET A 108 -7.34 -11.76 -34.34
CA MET A 108 -6.23 -12.28 -35.17
C MET A 108 -6.38 -11.86 -36.63
N ALA A 109 -7.59 -11.85 -37.20
CA ALA A 109 -7.83 -11.36 -38.55
C ALA A 109 -7.52 -9.85 -38.70
N LEU A 110 -7.79 -9.03 -37.67
CA LEU A 110 -7.46 -7.60 -37.70
C LEU A 110 -5.94 -7.35 -37.70
N TYR A 111 -5.17 -8.08 -36.89
CA TYR A 111 -3.70 -7.99 -36.92
C TYR A 111 -3.12 -8.51 -38.22
N TRP A 112 -3.63 -9.64 -38.71
CA TRP A 112 -3.28 -10.19 -40.03
C TRP A 112 -3.48 -9.16 -41.15
N GLN A 113 -4.68 -8.58 -41.24
CA GLN A 113 -4.99 -7.54 -42.23
C GLN A 113 -4.15 -6.27 -42.05
N THR A 114 -3.69 -5.96 -40.83
CA THR A 114 -2.76 -4.84 -40.57
C THR A 114 -1.38 -5.09 -41.17
N GLU A 115 -0.82 -6.31 -41.04
CA GLU A 115 0.47 -6.67 -41.64
C GLU A 115 0.36 -6.82 -43.17
N MET A 116 -0.70 -7.45 -43.68
CA MET A 116 -0.98 -7.52 -45.12
C MET A 116 -1.14 -6.11 -45.73
N THR A 117 -1.73 -5.16 -44.99
CA THR A 117 -1.79 -3.75 -45.39
C THR A 117 -0.43 -3.05 -45.38
N ARG A 118 0.49 -3.45 -44.48
CA ARG A 118 1.86 -2.93 -44.44
C ARG A 118 2.67 -3.42 -45.65
N GLU A 119 2.60 -4.70 -45.97
CA GLU A 119 3.45 -5.32 -46.99
C GLU A 119 2.95 -5.07 -48.43
N PHE A 120 1.63 -4.97 -48.62
CA PHE A 120 1.00 -4.89 -49.93
C PHE A 120 0.04 -3.69 -50.09
N GLY A 121 0.12 -2.67 -49.23
CA GLY A 121 -0.67 -1.42 -49.33
C GLY A 121 -2.19 -1.58 -49.09
N ARG A 122 -3.02 -0.88 -49.86
CA ARG A 122 -4.51 -0.94 -49.78
C ARG A 122 -5.20 -1.41 -51.06
N GLN A 123 -4.51 -2.19 -51.89
CA GLN A 123 -5.10 -2.78 -53.09
C GLN A 123 -5.95 -4.02 -52.73
N PRO A 124 -7.03 -4.34 -53.47
CA PRO A 124 -7.74 -5.60 -53.31
C PRO A 124 -6.83 -6.78 -53.67
N ARG A 125 -7.03 -7.92 -53.00
CA ARG A 125 -6.17 -9.11 -53.10
C ARG A 125 -6.96 -10.39 -53.22
N ASP A 126 -6.28 -11.40 -53.76
CA ASP A 126 -6.67 -12.80 -53.62
C ASP A 126 -6.22 -13.32 -52.23
N PRO A 127 -7.10 -13.95 -51.44
CA PRO A 127 -6.72 -14.58 -50.17
C PRO A 127 -5.59 -15.60 -50.25
N GLU A 128 -5.36 -16.24 -51.41
CA GLU A 128 -4.24 -17.19 -51.60
C GLU A 128 -2.86 -16.49 -51.67
N GLN A 129 -2.83 -15.17 -51.87
CA GLN A 129 -1.60 -14.36 -51.87
C GLN A 129 -1.23 -13.83 -50.47
N GLU A 130 -2.11 -13.96 -49.48
CA GLU A 130 -1.82 -13.56 -48.10
C GLU A 130 -0.99 -14.65 -47.39
N GLU A 131 0.33 -14.47 -47.36
CA GLU A 131 1.28 -15.30 -46.60
C GLU A 131 2.25 -14.42 -45.81
N LEU A 132 2.61 -14.80 -44.57
CA LEU A 132 3.44 -14.00 -43.66
C LEU A 132 4.72 -14.76 -43.28
N ASP A 133 5.89 -14.16 -43.49
CA ASP A 133 7.17 -14.83 -43.19
C ASP A 133 7.55 -14.82 -41.69
N ILE A 134 8.68 -15.44 -41.33
CA ILE A 134 9.17 -15.49 -39.94
C ILE A 134 9.55 -14.10 -39.37
N ALA A 135 9.86 -13.09 -40.19
CA ALA A 135 10.11 -11.73 -39.75
C ALA A 135 8.78 -10.98 -39.48
N GLY A 136 7.79 -11.16 -40.35
CA GLY A 136 6.41 -10.71 -40.14
C GLY A 136 5.80 -11.31 -38.88
N VAL A 137 5.89 -12.64 -38.68
CA VAL A 137 5.43 -13.30 -37.45
C VAL A 137 6.16 -12.76 -36.20
N LYS A 138 7.46 -12.47 -36.27
CA LYS A 138 8.20 -11.80 -35.17
C LYS A 138 7.68 -10.38 -34.90
N HIS A 139 7.37 -9.60 -35.94
CA HIS A 139 6.80 -8.26 -35.80
C HIS A 139 5.43 -8.29 -35.11
N VAL A 140 4.54 -9.20 -35.54
CA VAL A 140 3.24 -9.44 -34.89
C VAL A 140 3.43 -9.86 -33.43
N CYS A 141 4.36 -10.77 -33.14
CA CYS A 141 4.68 -11.17 -31.77
C CYS A 141 5.14 -9.98 -30.90
N GLN A 142 5.93 -9.04 -31.45
CA GLN A 142 6.34 -7.84 -30.74
C GLN A 142 5.17 -6.89 -30.47
N ASN A 143 4.32 -6.65 -31.47
CA ASN A 143 3.11 -5.81 -31.37
C ASN A 143 2.05 -6.39 -30.42
N LEU A 144 2.05 -7.71 -30.22
CA LEU A 144 1.17 -8.42 -29.29
C LEU A 144 1.82 -8.69 -27.91
N HIS A 145 2.98 -8.08 -27.64
CA HIS A 145 3.77 -8.24 -26.41
C HIS A 145 4.11 -9.71 -26.06
N ILE A 146 4.30 -10.55 -27.08
CA ILE A 146 4.68 -11.97 -26.98
C ILE A 146 6.20 -12.09 -26.84
N TYR A 147 6.71 -11.71 -25.66
CA TYR A 147 8.14 -11.84 -25.35
C TYR A 147 8.49 -13.29 -25.01
N THR A 148 9.13 -14.00 -25.95
CA THR A 148 9.61 -15.39 -25.79
C THR A 148 10.91 -15.59 -26.59
N SER A 149 11.58 -16.73 -26.41
CA SER A 149 12.85 -17.04 -27.10
C SER A 149 12.65 -17.23 -28.60
N GLN A 150 13.66 -16.88 -29.39
CA GLN A 150 13.60 -17.10 -30.85
C GLN A 150 13.43 -18.59 -31.20
N TRP A 151 14.01 -19.50 -30.42
CA TRP A 151 13.84 -20.94 -30.59
C TRP A 151 12.38 -21.38 -30.43
N THR A 152 11.66 -20.82 -29.45
CA THR A 152 10.23 -21.13 -29.23
C THR A 152 9.38 -20.65 -30.40
N LEU A 153 9.63 -19.43 -30.90
CA LEU A 153 8.94 -18.89 -32.08
C LEU A 153 9.20 -19.77 -33.32
N GLN A 154 10.46 -20.10 -33.61
CA GLN A 154 10.82 -20.93 -34.76
C GLN A 154 10.27 -22.36 -34.68
N THR A 155 10.21 -22.94 -33.48
CA THR A 155 9.66 -24.28 -33.27
C THR A 155 8.15 -24.29 -33.50
N ASN A 156 7.41 -23.38 -32.86
CA ASN A 156 5.95 -23.31 -33.04
C ASN A 156 5.57 -22.90 -34.48
N PHE A 157 6.34 -22.04 -35.13
CA PHE A 157 6.16 -21.67 -36.54
C PHE A 157 6.27 -22.88 -37.48
N ARG A 158 7.30 -23.73 -37.28
CA ARG A 158 7.49 -24.98 -38.04
C ARG A 158 6.43 -26.04 -37.76
N LEU A 159 5.85 -26.05 -36.56
CA LEU A 159 4.72 -26.92 -36.22
C LEU A 159 3.39 -26.44 -36.85
N SER A 160 3.29 -25.17 -37.23
CA SER A 160 2.10 -24.59 -37.88
C SER A 160 2.19 -24.48 -39.40
N ASP A 161 3.38 -24.43 -40.00
CA ASP A 161 3.61 -24.38 -41.45
C ASP A 161 3.36 -25.75 -42.10
N ALA A 162 2.08 -26.12 -42.18
CA ALA A 162 1.62 -27.39 -42.75
C ALA A 162 1.97 -27.52 -44.24
N ARG A 163 1.95 -26.40 -44.99
CA ARG A 163 2.34 -26.33 -46.40
C ARG A 163 3.85 -26.33 -46.62
N ARG A 164 4.67 -26.20 -45.56
CA ARG A 164 6.14 -26.14 -45.58
C ARG A 164 6.71 -25.08 -46.53
N ARG A 165 6.09 -23.89 -46.54
CA ARG A 165 6.48 -22.76 -47.42
C ARG A 165 7.41 -21.75 -46.76
N GLU A 166 7.69 -21.90 -45.46
CA GLU A 166 8.30 -20.87 -44.59
C GLU A 166 7.53 -19.54 -44.59
N LYS A 167 6.25 -19.58 -44.99
CA LYS A 167 5.31 -18.46 -45.04
C LYS A 167 3.88 -18.95 -44.71
N PRO A 168 3.52 -19.12 -43.42
CA PRO A 168 2.16 -19.46 -43.03
C PRO A 168 1.13 -18.48 -43.62
N ASN A 169 0.00 -19.02 -44.09
CA ASN A 169 -1.20 -18.23 -44.40
C ASN A 169 -2.00 -17.92 -43.12
N LEU A 170 -3.14 -17.23 -43.23
CA LEU A 170 -3.99 -16.90 -42.08
C LEU A 170 -4.31 -18.13 -41.21
N THR A 171 -4.71 -19.26 -41.81
CA THR A 171 -5.08 -20.49 -41.09
C THR A 171 -3.90 -21.12 -40.36
N GLU A 172 -2.73 -21.18 -40.98
CA GLU A 172 -1.50 -21.66 -40.36
C GLU A 172 -1.06 -20.70 -39.23
N PHE A 173 -1.19 -19.39 -39.43
CA PHE A 173 -0.99 -18.39 -38.38
C PHE A 173 -2.00 -18.53 -37.22
N ARG A 174 -3.25 -18.93 -37.48
CA ARG A 174 -4.19 -19.34 -36.41
C ARG A 174 -3.65 -20.52 -35.63
N GLY A 175 -3.08 -21.53 -36.30
CA GLY A 175 -2.39 -22.66 -35.68
C GLY A 175 -1.21 -22.23 -34.80
N PHE A 176 -0.31 -21.39 -35.32
CA PHE A 176 0.83 -20.83 -34.60
C PHE A 176 0.41 -20.15 -33.28
N ILE A 177 -0.58 -19.26 -33.36
CA ILE A 177 -1.08 -18.53 -32.20
C ILE A 177 -1.79 -19.47 -31.22
N ARG A 178 -2.56 -20.47 -31.70
CA ARG A 178 -3.16 -21.52 -30.85
C ARG A 178 -2.10 -22.32 -30.08
N LEU A 179 -0.95 -22.66 -30.69
CA LEU A 179 0.18 -23.28 -29.99
C LEU A 179 0.80 -22.35 -28.93
N MET A 180 1.05 -21.08 -29.27
CA MET A 180 1.61 -20.10 -28.32
C MET A 180 0.73 -19.87 -27.07
N LYS A 181 -0.58 -20.11 -27.15
CA LYS A 181 -1.56 -19.91 -26.07
C LYS A 181 -1.67 -21.05 -25.06
N GLN A 182 -1.23 -22.26 -25.40
CA GLN A 182 -1.57 -23.47 -24.62
C GLN A 182 -1.10 -23.35 -23.17
N ARG A 183 -2.03 -23.57 -22.22
CA ARG A 183 -1.76 -23.51 -20.79
C ARG A 183 -1.48 -24.92 -20.29
N HIS A 184 -0.33 -25.48 -20.66
CA HIS A 184 0.10 -26.81 -20.20
C HIS A 184 0.08 -26.96 -18.66
N ASP A 185 0.31 -25.87 -17.93
CA ASP A 185 0.20 -25.79 -16.48
C ASP A 185 -1.24 -25.97 -15.97
N VAL A 186 -2.24 -25.57 -16.75
CA VAL A 186 -3.69 -25.75 -16.51
C VAL A 186 -4.20 -27.07 -17.09
N GLN A 187 -3.73 -27.50 -18.26
CA GLN A 187 -3.98 -28.85 -18.80
C GLN A 187 -3.58 -29.94 -17.80
N ARG A 188 -2.43 -29.76 -17.12
CA ARG A 188 -1.97 -30.65 -16.05
C ARG A 188 -2.91 -30.67 -14.83
N ILE A 189 -3.63 -29.58 -14.57
CA ILE A 189 -4.66 -29.52 -13.50
C ILE A 189 -5.93 -30.24 -13.95
N ILE A 190 -6.39 -30.02 -15.19
CA ILE A 190 -7.57 -30.73 -15.74
C ILE A 190 -7.32 -32.24 -15.76
N ARG A 191 -6.13 -32.68 -16.20
CA ARG A 191 -5.69 -34.09 -16.19
C ARG A 191 -5.58 -34.72 -14.79
N SER A 192 -5.57 -33.92 -13.71
CA SER A 192 -5.55 -34.43 -12.34
C SER A 192 -6.91 -34.35 -11.64
N ILE A 193 -7.97 -33.97 -12.36
CA ILE A 193 -9.35 -33.82 -11.84
C ILE A 193 -10.33 -34.63 -12.69
N ALA A 194 -10.29 -34.46 -14.02
CA ALA A 194 -11.28 -35.05 -14.93
C ALA A 194 -10.98 -36.53 -15.22
N ALA A 195 -12.00 -37.39 -15.12
CA ALA A 195 -11.89 -38.82 -15.41
C ALA A 195 -11.69 -39.12 -16.90
N LYS A 196 -12.07 -38.20 -17.79
CA LYS A 196 -11.81 -38.24 -19.23
C LYS A 196 -11.21 -36.90 -19.72
N PRO A 197 -9.92 -36.64 -19.50
CA PRO A 197 -9.31 -35.33 -19.80
C PRO A 197 -9.46 -34.87 -21.25
N GLU A 198 -9.55 -35.80 -22.20
CA GLU A 198 -9.81 -35.53 -23.63
C GLU A 198 -11.15 -34.82 -23.89
N ILE A 199 -12.15 -35.03 -23.03
CA ILE A 199 -13.51 -34.46 -23.14
C ILE A 199 -13.64 -33.16 -22.34
N SER A 200 -12.63 -32.82 -21.52
CA SER A 200 -12.66 -31.76 -20.50
C SER A 200 -13.52 -32.08 -19.26
N MET A 201 -13.68 -31.11 -18.35
CA MET A 201 -14.19 -31.31 -16.98
C MET A 201 -15.71 -31.13 -16.89
N THR A 202 -16.40 -32.04 -16.21
CA THR A 202 -17.85 -32.00 -15.95
C THR A 202 -18.21 -31.12 -14.73
N PHE A 203 -19.50 -30.83 -14.54
CA PHE A 203 -19.95 -30.04 -13.39
C PHE A 203 -19.66 -30.71 -12.02
N PRO A 204 -19.92 -32.02 -11.80
CA PRO A 204 -19.57 -32.67 -10.53
C PRO A 204 -18.07 -32.66 -10.21
N GLU A 205 -17.22 -32.85 -11.23
CA GLU A 205 -15.76 -32.76 -11.10
C GLU A 205 -15.30 -31.33 -10.75
N PHE A 206 -15.94 -30.32 -11.33
CA PHE A 206 -15.71 -28.91 -10.97
C PHE A 206 -16.14 -28.61 -9.52
N LEU A 207 -17.27 -29.15 -9.06
CA LEU A 207 -17.70 -29.02 -7.65
C LEU A 207 -16.72 -29.71 -6.68
N ALA A 208 -16.20 -30.89 -7.02
CA ALA A 208 -15.16 -31.55 -6.23
C ALA A 208 -13.87 -30.72 -6.18
N PHE A 209 -13.43 -30.15 -7.31
CA PHE A 209 -12.30 -29.21 -7.36
C PHE A 209 -12.53 -27.96 -6.50
N LEU A 210 -13.73 -27.39 -6.49
CA LEU A 210 -14.08 -26.24 -5.65
C LEU A 210 -13.99 -26.59 -4.16
N ARG A 211 -14.57 -27.71 -3.74
CA ARG A 211 -14.57 -28.14 -2.33
C ARG A 211 -13.16 -28.56 -1.87
N ASP A 212 -12.54 -29.51 -2.57
CA ASP A 212 -11.40 -30.27 -2.07
C ASP A 212 -10.04 -29.62 -2.40
N ILE A 213 -9.99 -28.78 -3.44
CA ILE A 213 -8.76 -28.14 -3.92
C ILE A 213 -8.77 -26.62 -3.72
N GLN A 214 -9.89 -25.94 -3.95
CA GLN A 214 -10.01 -24.50 -3.71
C GLN A 214 -10.42 -24.13 -2.27
N GLY A 215 -11.04 -25.06 -1.54
CA GLY A 215 -11.57 -24.80 -0.19
C GLY A 215 -12.73 -23.81 -0.21
N GLU A 216 -13.55 -23.85 -1.26
CA GLU A 216 -14.79 -23.08 -1.37
C GLU A 216 -15.93 -23.79 -0.63
N ASP A 217 -16.82 -23.03 0.00
CA ASP A 217 -18.12 -23.55 0.42
C ASP A 217 -18.99 -23.77 -0.83
N VAL A 218 -19.03 -25.02 -1.29
CA VAL A 218 -19.87 -25.46 -2.41
C VAL A 218 -21.31 -25.65 -1.97
N ASP A 219 -21.52 -26.17 -0.77
CA ASP A 219 -22.79 -26.73 -0.32
C ASP A 219 -23.79 -25.63 0.05
N SER A 220 -23.35 -24.54 0.69
CA SER A 220 -24.17 -23.34 0.91
C SER A 220 -24.42 -22.52 -0.36
N ASN A 221 -23.59 -22.69 -1.41
CA ASN A 221 -23.56 -21.80 -2.59
C ASN A 221 -23.87 -22.53 -3.91
N LEU A 222 -24.46 -23.73 -3.86
CA LEU A 222 -24.59 -24.63 -5.02
C LEU A 222 -25.22 -23.95 -6.25
N SER A 223 -26.32 -23.21 -6.09
CA SER A 223 -26.98 -22.49 -7.20
C SER A 223 -26.13 -21.34 -7.78
N MET A 224 -25.21 -20.75 -7.01
CA MET A 224 -24.24 -19.79 -7.53
C MET A 224 -23.21 -20.50 -8.41
N TRP A 225 -22.68 -21.63 -7.97
CA TRP A 225 -21.69 -22.40 -8.72
C TRP A 225 -22.28 -23.03 -10.00
N GLU A 226 -23.53 -23.50 -9.95
CA GLU A 226 -24.28 -23.95 -11.12
C GLU A 226 -24.46 -22.84 -12.16
N LYS A 227 -24.98 -21.67 -11.75
CA LYS A 227 -25.13 -20.50 -12.64
C LYS A 227 -23.80 -20.04 -13.22
N GLN A 228 -22.74 -20.05 -12.41
CA GLN A 228 -21.40 -19.65 -12.85
C GLN A 228 -20.81 -20.66 -13.85
N PHE A 229 -20.95 -21.97 -13.60
CA PHE A 229 -20.55 -23.02 -14.54
C PHE A 229 -21.32 -22.90 -15.87
N ALA A 230 -22.65 -22.71 -15.81
CA ALA A 230 -23.49 -22.50 -16.97
C ALA A 230 -23.08 -21.27 -17.80
N TYR A 231 -22.84 -20.12 -17.14
CA TYR A 231 -22.38 -18.88 -17.76
C TYR A 231 -20.96 -18.99 -18.35
N LEU A 232 -20.08 -19.75 -17.70
CA LEU A 232 -18.73 -20.01 -18.17
C LEU A 232 -18.79 -20.83 -19.47
N SER A 233 -19.44 -21.99 -19.47
CA SER A 233 -19.42 -22.90 -20.62
C SER A 233 -20.32 -22.49 -21.79
N ARG A 234 -21.52 -21.94 -21.56
CA ARG A 234 -22.43 -21.55 -22.67
C ARG A 234 -21.86 -20.44 -23.56
N ARG A 235 -21.02 -19.56 -23.02
CA ARG A 235 -20.42 -18.42 -23.75
C ARG A 235 -19.19 -18.82 -24.60
N TYR A 236 -18.92 -20.12 -24.79
CA TYR A 236 -17.80 -20.60 -25.61
C TYR A 236 -18.03 -22.02 -26.17
N ARG A 237 -19.11 -22.22 -26.95
CA ARG A 237 -19.06 -23.22 -28.03
C ARG A 237 -18.14 -22.64 -29.12
N PRO A 238 -17.15 -23.37 -29.65
CA PRO A 238 -16.46 -22.99 -30.88
C PRO A 238 -17.43 -23.12 -32.07
N ASP A 239 -17.41 -22.16 -33.00
CA ASP A 239 -18.27 -22.14 -34.20
C ASP A 239 -17.81 -23.16 -35.29
N ALA A 240 -17.58 -24.41 -34.89
CA ALA A 240 -16.93 -25.43 -35.72
C ALA A 240 -17.35 -26.88 -35.41
N VAL A 241 -18.57 -27.11 -34.92
CA VAL A 241 -19.19 -28.46 -34.81
C VAL A 241 -20.68 -28.40 -35.19
N GLU A 242 -20.98 -28.19 -36.47
CA GLU A 242 -22.29 -28.51 -37.04
C GLU A 242 -22.31 -29.99 -37.46
N THR A 243 -22.47 -30.89 -36.48
CA THR A 243 -22.67 -32.32 -36.76
C THR A 243 -23.76 -32.93 -35.87
N SER A 244 -24.92 -33.18 -36.50
CA SER A 244 -25.96 -34.17 -36.15
C SER A 244 -26.60 -34.16 -34.75
N ASP A 245 -27.92 -34.32 -34.77
CA ASP A 245 -28.81 -34.41 -33.62
C ASP A 245 -28.48 -35.49 -32.57
N ALA A 246 -29.10 -35.33 -31.39
CA ALA A 246 -29.33 -36.38 -30.39
C ALA A 246 -28.12 -36.98 -29.66
N ALA A 247 -27.04 -36.21 -29.47
CA ALA A 247 -26.10 -36.41 -28.36
C ALA A 247 -26.51 -35.54 -27.15
N ASP A 248 -26.47 -36.12 -25.94
CA ASP A 248 -26.91 -35.50 -24.68
C ASP A 248 -26.19 -34.15 -24.41
N ASP A 249 -26.94 -33.09 -24.06
CA ASP A 249 -26.44 -31.68 -23.96
C ASP A 249 -25.69 -31.42 -22.64
N MET A 250 -24.81 -32.38 -22.28
CA MET A 250 -23.93 -32.38 -21.13
C MET A 250 -22.91 -31.23 -21.23
N LEU A 251 -23.21 -30.13 -20.54
CA LEU A 251 -22.36 -28.95 -20.52
C LEU A 251 -21.01 -29.25 -19.82
N VAL A 252 -19.91 -29.13 -20.56
CA VAL A 252 -18.53 -29.35 -20.06
C VAL A 252 -17.71 -28.06 -19.97
N MET A 253 -16.66 -28.05 -19.15
CA MET A 253 -15.74 -26.93 -18.96
C MET A 253 -14.40 -27.22 -19.64
N SER A 254 -14.20 -26.63 -20.83
CA SER A 254 -12.96 -26.70 -21.62
C SER A 254 -11.75 -26.04 -20.94
N GLU A 255 -10.53 -26.25 -21.46
CA GLU A 255 -9.32 -25.53 -21.02
C GLU A 255 -9.52 -24.00 -21.03
N ALA A 256 -10.05 -23.44 -22.13
CA ALA A 256 -10.31 -22.00 -22.25
C ALA A 256 -11.34 -21.52 -21.21
N THR A 257 -12.39 -22.31 -20.99
CA THR A 257 -13.43 -22.04 -19.99
C THR A 257 -12.86 -22.07 -18.57
N PHE A 258 -11.99 -23.03 -18.26
CA PHE A 258 -11.35 -23.15 -16.95
C PHE A 258 -10.29 -22.06 -16.71
N VAL A 259 -9.53 -21.66 -17.73
CA VAL A 259 -8.64 -20.48 -17.65
C VAL A 259 -9.44 -19.20 -17.36
N ARG A 260 -10.63 -19.04 -17.96
CA ARG A 260 -11.55 -17.92 -17.66
C ARG A 260 -12.09 -17.99 -16.23
N TYR A 261 -12.41 -19.18 -15.70
CA TYR A 261 -12.71 -19.33 -14.26
C TYR A 261 -11.51 -18.92 -13.38
N LEU A 262 -10.32 -19.48 -13.64
CA LEU A 262 -9.12 -19.28 -12.81
C LEU A 262 -8.67 -17.81 -12.74
N THR A 263 -9.05 -17.00 -13.73
CA THR A 263 -8.75 -15.56 -13.85
C THR A 263 -9.93 -14.64 -13.54
N SER A 264 -11.10 -15.18 -13.19
CA SER A 264 -12.33 -14.46 -12.81
C SER A 264 -12.29 -13.92 -11.37
N GLU A 265 -13.15 -12.95 -11.07
CA GLU A 265 -13.34 -12.42 -9.71
C GLU A 265 -13.85 -13.49 -8.73
N THR A 266 -14.62 -14.48 -9.20
CA THR A 266 -15.05 -15.62 -8.37
C THR A 266 -13.88 -16.52 -7.92
N ASN A 267 -12.71 -16.42 -8.57
CA ASN A 267 -11.47 -17.05 -8.14
C ASN A 267 -10.45 -16.04 -7.55
N SER A 268 -10.93 -14.94 -6.97
CA SER A 268 -10.09 -13.98 -6.22
C SER A 268 -9.18 -14.68 -5.22
N ALA A 269 -7.91 -14.28 -5.18
CA ALA A 269 -6.94 -14.76 -4.19
C ALA A 269 -7.24 -14.28 -2.76
N ILE A 270 -8.00 -13.19 -2.62
CA ILE A 270 -8.32 -12.53 -1.35
C ILE A 270 -9.79 -12.77 -1.02
N ILE A 271 -10.07 -13.05 0.26
CA ILE A 271 -11.43 -13.19 0.81
C ILE A 271 -12.21 -11.88 0.55
N PRO A 272 -13.41 -11.91 -0.06
CA PRO A 272 -14.19 -10.71 -0.33
C PRO A 272 -14.67 -10.01 0.96
N GLU A 273 -14.95 -8.72 0.85
CA GLU A 273 -15.60 -7.94 1.92
C GLU A 273 -17.04 -8.46 2.14
N PRO A 274 -17.45 -8.83 3.37
CA PRO A 274 -18.84 -9.22 3.63
C PRO A 274 -19.79 -8.05 3.38
N GLN A 275 -20.96 -8.31 2.80
CA GLN A 275 -21.91 -7.25 2.43
C GLN A 275 -22.42 -6.46 3.65
N ASN A 276 -22.67 -7.16 4.76
CA ASN A 276 -23.08 -6.59 6.04
C ASN A 276 -22.23 -7.22 7.16
N TYR A 277 -21.65 -6.40 8.03
CA TYR A 277 -20.94 -6.84 9.24
C TYR A 277 -20.84 -5.67 10.24
N THR A 278 -20.70 -6.03 11.52
CA THR A 278 -20.48 -5.10 12.63
C THR A 278 -19.08 -5.31 13.22
N LEU A 279 -18.60 -4.34 14.01
CA LEU A 279 -17.27 -4.34 14.63
C LEU A 279 -17.39 -3.92 16.12
N ASP A 280 -18.13 -4.69 16.91
CA ASP A 280 -18.69 -4.27 18.21
C ASP A 280 -17.73 -4.30 19.41
N ARG A 281 -16.44 -4.60 19.19
CA ARG A 281 -15.42 -4.50 20.25
C ARG A 281 -14.92 -3.06 20.43
N PRO A 282 -14.37 -2.65 21.59
CA PRO A 282 -13.84 -1.30 21.80
C PRO A 282 -12.76 -0.88 20.81
N MET A 283 -12.70 0.40 20.42
CA MET A 283 -11.75 0.90 19.40
C MET A 283 -10.26 0.64 19.72
N ASN A 284 -9.87 0.55 21.00
CA ASN A 284 -8.51 0.17 21.41
C ASN A 284 -8.13 -1.29 21.07
N GLU A 285 -9.08 -2.14 20.68
CA GLU A 285 -8.85 -3.52 20.28
C GLU A 285 -8.52 -3.69 18.78
N TYR A 286 -8.60 -2.64 17.96
CA TYR A 286 -8.27 -2.70 16.53
C TYR A 286 -6.92 -2.04 16.20
N ILE A 287 -6.32 -2.49 15.10
CA ILE A 287 -5.31 -1.77 14.33
C ILE A 287 -6.04 -0.95 13.26
N ILE A 288 -5.66 0.30 13.08
CA ILE A 288 -6.42 1.31 12.34
C ILE A 288 -5.56 1.83 11.18
N SER A 289 -6.09 1.82 9.96
CA SER A 289 -5.37 2.27 8.78
C SER A 289 -5.05 3.77 8.89
N SER A 290 -3.75 4.11 9.00
CA SER A 290 -3.28 5.45 9.34
C SER A 290 -2.36 6.07 8.29
N SER A 291 -2.55 7.37 8.04
CA SER A 291 -1.72 8.22 7.21
C SER A 291 -0.91 9.21 8.05
N HIS A 292 0.24 9.62 7.53
CA HIS A 292 1.12 10.66 8.06
C HIS A 292 1.32 11.75 7.00
N ASN A 293 1.24 13.03 7.41
CA ASN A 293 1.29 14.20 6.52
C ASN A 293 0.44 14.03 5.24
N THR A 294 -0.84 13.66 5.41
CA THR A 294 -1.75 13.18 4.34
C THR A 294 -1.88 14.11 3.13
N TYR A 295 -1.69 15.41 3.33
CA TYR A 295 -1.72 16.44 2.30
C TYR A 295 -0.53 16.40 1.31
N LEU A 296 0.55 15.65 1.58
CA LEU A 296 1.75 15.64 0.73
C LEU A 296 1.69 14.56 -0.37
N LEU A 297 1.67 14.98 -1.63
CA LEU A 297 1.77 14.08 -2.79
C LEU A 297 3.20 13.57 -3.08
N GLY A 298 4.20 13.98 -2.29
CA GLY A 298 5.60 13.64 -2.58
C GLY A 298 6.55 13.78 -1.38
N ARG A 299 7.71 14.40 -1.62
CA ARG A 299 8.79 14.60 -0.62
C ARG A 299 8.34 15.47 0.55
N GLN A 300 8.96 15.26 1.72
CA GLN A 300 8.69 16.04 2.94
C GLN A 300 9.21 17.49 2.87
N VAL A 301 10.02 17.85 1.85
CA VAL A 301 10.56 19.20 1.66
C VAL A 301 10.41 19.57 0.19
N ALA A 302 9.88 20.77 -0.08
CA ALA A 302 9.55 21.25 -1.44
C ALA A 302 8.60 20.31 -2.23
N GLY A 303 7.74 19.57 -1.50
CA GLY A 303 6.62 18.83 -2.08
C GLY A 303 5.37 19.72 -2.24
N GLN A 304 4.44 19.28 -3.07
CA GLN A 304 3.13 19.89 -3.20
C GLN A 304 2.22 19.40 -2.06
N SER A 305 1.64 20.33 -1.30
CA SER A 305 0.45 20.11 -0.48
C SER A 305 -0.77 20.17 -1.39
N SER A 306 -1.69 19.21 -1.29
CA SER A 306 -2.92 19.20 -2.09
C SER A 306 -4.07 18.45 -1.40
N VAL A 307 -5.30 18.67 -1.85
CA VAL A 307 -6.50 18.01 -1.30
C VAL A 307 -6.63 16.56 -1.77
N GLU A 308 -6.12 16.24 -2.96
CA GLU A 308 -6.09 14.91 -3.57
C GLU A 308 -5.37 13.88 -2.71
N GLY A 309 -4.43 14.30 -1.84
CA GLY A 309 -3.80 13.43 -0.85
C GLY A 309 -4.82 12.81 0.12
N TYR A 310 -5.80 13.59 0.58
CA TYR A 310 -6.90 13.09 1.41
C TYR A 310 -7.85 12.20 0.60
N ILE A 311 -8.19 12.60 -0.63
CA ILE A 311 -9.04 11.78 -1.53
C ILE A 311 -8.41 10.40 -1.73
N LEU A 312 -7.12 10.35 -2.11
CA LEU A 312 -6.38 9.14 -2.42
C LEU A 312 -6.26 8.16 -1.26
N VAL A 313 -6.18 8.62 -0.01
CA VAL A 313 -6.17 7.69 1.14
C VAL A 313 -7.58 7.27 1.57
N LEU A 314 -8.58 8.16 1.48
CA LEU A 314 -9.95 7.84 1.90
C LEU A 314 -10.64 6.86 0.94
N ILE A 315 -10.48 7.03 -0.37
CA ILE A 315 -11.00 6.07 -1.38
C ILE A 315 -10.28 4.72 -1.33
N ARG A 316 -9.08 4.66 -0.74
CA ARG A 316 -8.33 3.42 -0.43
C ARG A 316 -8.61 2.88 0.98
N GLY A 317 -9.66 3.37 1.66
CA GLY A 317 -10.12 2.84 2.94
C GLY A 317 -9.38 3.33 4.19
N CYS A 318 -8.46 4.29 4.09
CA CYS A 318 -7.75 4.82 5.25
C CYS A 318 -8.72 5.45 6.27
N ARG A 319 -8.52 5.19 7.57
CA ARG A 319 -9.41 5.57 8.69
C ARG A 319 -8.80 6.56 9.69
N CYS A 320 -7.55 6.95 9.50
CA CYS A 320 -6.89 7.99 10.28
C CYS A 320 -6.06 8.89 9.35
N VAL A 321 -6.36 10.18 9.29
CA VAL A 321 -5.67 11.19 8.46
C VAL A 321 -5.06 12.29 9.32
N GLU A 322 -4.03 12.98 8.81
CA GLU A 322 -3.29 14.02 9.54
C GLU A 322 -3.34 15.36 8.80
N ILE A 323 -3.75 16.41 9.53
CA ILE A 323 -3.84 17.80 9.05
C ILE A 323 -2.87 18.66 9.87
N ASN A 324 -1.94 19.31 9.17
CA ASN A 324 -0.92 20.17 9.77
C ASN A 324 -1.33 21.64 9.59
N CYS A 325 -1.89 22.24 10.65
CA CYS A 325 -2.66 23.49 10.59
C CYS A 325 -1.79 24.69 11.00
N TRP A 326 -1.73 25.69 10.13
CA TRP A 326 -0.91 26.90 10.30
C TRP A 326 -1.77 28.17 10.15
N ASP A 327 -1.29 29.26 10.74
CA ASP A 327 -1.89 30.58 10.52
C ASP A 327 -1.72 31.00 9.06
N GLY A 328 -2.84 31.23 8.36
CA GLY A 328 -2.81 31.80 7.02
C GLY A 328 -2.77 33.32 7.02
N ASN A 329 -2.15 33.90 5.99
CA ASN A 329 -1.90 35.34 5.89
C ASN A 329 -3.18 36.18 5.75
N SER A 330 -4.27 35.56 5.28
CA SER A 330 -5.60 36.16 5.13
C SER A 330 -6.44 36.15 6.43
N GLY A 331 -5.88 35.67 7.54
CA GLY A 331 -6.63 35.44 8.78
C GLY A 331 -7.43 34.13 8.79
N GLN A 332 -7.38 33.34 7.72
CA GLN A 332 -8.00 32.01 7.62
C GLN A 332 -6.97 30.89 7.83
N PRO A 333 -7.31 29.78 8.49
CA PRO A 333 -6.39 28.67 8.70
C PRO A 333 -5.97 27.97 7.39
N GLU A 334 -4.68 27.69 7.27
CA GLU A 334 -4.04 27.02 6.14
C GLU A 334 -3.48 25.64 6.54
N VAL A 335 -3.24 24.77 5.55
CA VAL A 335 -2.60 23.46 5.72
C VAL A 335 -1.35 23.37 4.87
N ASN A 336 -0.20 23.16 5.50
CA ASN A 336 1.11 23.03 4.85
C ASN A 336 2.13 22.29 5.74
N HIS A 337 3.30 21.94 5.21
CA HIS A 337 4.42 21.45 6.03
C HIS A 337 5.31 22.62 6.48
N GLY A 338 4.86 23.34 7.50
CA GLY A 338 5.41 24.65 7.89
C GLY A 338 6.92 24.67 8.12
N ARG A 339 7.53 25.82 7.78
CA ARG A 339 9.01 26.04 7.72
C ARG A 339 9.74 25.17 6.69
N THR A 340 9.04 24.73 5.65
CA THR A 340 9.61 24.15 4.43
C THR A 340 9.01 24.83 3.19
N LEU A 341 9.55 24.55 2.00
CA LEU A 341 9.10 25.15 0.73
C LEU A 341 7.88 24.44 0.11
N THR A 342 6.96 23.91 0.93
CA THR A 342 5.70 23.31 0.42
C THR A 342 4.64 24.38 0.16
N THR A 343 3.73 24.12 -0.78
CA THR A 343 2.51 24.92 -0.95
C THR A 343 1.60 24.88 0.28
N SER A 344 0.70 25.86 0.39
CA SER A 344 -0.47 25.82 1.28
C SER A 344 -1.73 25.42 0.52
N ILE A 345 -2.70 24.86 1.25
CA ILE A 345 -4.10 24.68 0.84
C ILE A 345 -5.04 25.17 1.96
N SER A 346 -6.30 25.45 1.64
CA SER A 346 -7.26 25.98 2.62
C SER A 346 -7.71 24.90 3.61
N PHE A 347 -7.73 25.21 4.92
CA PHE A 347 -8.28 24.28 5.92
C PHE A 347 -9.77 23.99 5.68
N ARG A 348 -10.55 25.00 5.26
CA ARG A 348 -11.97 24.84 4.89
C ARG A 348 -12.15 23.84 3.74
N GLU A 349 -11.31 23.94 2.72
CA GLU A 349 -11.32 23.06 1.55
C GLU A 349 -10.89 21.62 1.90
N VAL A 350 -9.89 21.46 2.77
CA VAL A 350 -9.48 20.15 3.32
C VAL A 350 -10.62 19.49 4.10
N ILE A 351 -11.30 20.23 4.99
CA ILE A 351 -12.41 19.70 5.78
C ILE A 351 -13.61 19.34 4.89
N ALA A 352 -13.95 20.18 3.90
CA ALA A 352 -14.98 19.87 2.89
C ALA A 352 -14.64 18.61 2.08
N THR A 353 -13.39 18.49 1.62
CA THR A 353 -12.88 17.30 0.92
C THR A 353 -13.02 16.07 1.81
N ILE A 354 -12.56 16.13 3.06
CA ILE A 354 -12.64 15.00 3.98
C ILE A 354 -14.11 14.58 4.19
N ASN A 355 -15.03 15.51 4.45
CA ASN A 355 -16.46 15.16 4.63
C ASN A 355 -17.06 14.46 3.39
N LYS A 356 -16.67 14.89 2.18
CA LYS A 356 -17.16 14.31 0.92
C LYS A 356 -16.65 12.89 0.67
N TYR A 357 -15.39 12.58 1.00
CA TYR A 357 -14.79 11.27 0.72
C TYR A 357 -14.71 10.31 1.92
N ALA A 358 -15.03 10.77 3.14
CA ALA A 358 -14.83 10.02 4.39
C ALA A 358 -15.44 8.60 4.38
N PHE A 359 -16.69 8.44 3.91
CA PHE A 359 -17.47 7.22 4.16
C PHE A 359 -17.77 6.36 2.92
N ILE A 360 -17.25 6.74 1.74
CA ILE A 360 -17.49 6.03 0.46
C ILE A 360 -17.04 4.56 0.53
N LYS A 361 -15.75 4.31 0.85
CA LYS A 361 -15.19 2.95 0.90
C LYS A 361 -15.58 2.19 2.18
N SER A 362 -15.72 2.89 3.30
CA SER A 362 -15.97 2.30 4.62
C SER A 362 -16.83 3.25 5.45
N ARG A 363 -17.93 2.74 6.02
CA ARG A 363 -18.82 3.50 6.91
C ARG A 363 -18.25 3.67 8.32
N PHE A 364 -17.21 2.90 8.67
CA PHE A 364 -16.61 2.93 10.01
C PHE A 364 -15.84 4.24 10.28
N PRO A 365 -15.78 4.71 11.55
CA PRO A 365 -15.43 6.08 11.91
C PRO A 365 -14.10 6.57 11.35
N LEU A 366 -14.00 7.89 11.13
CA LEU A 366 -12.79 8.55 10.65
C LEU A 366 -12.11 9.36 11.76
N TRP A 367 -10.83 9.13 11.97
CA TRP A 367 -10.00 9.90 12.91
C TRP A 367 -9.22 11.00 12.17
N ILE A 368 -9.28 12.22 12.67
CA ILE A 368 -8.52 13.37 12.16
C ILE A 368 -7.52 13.81 13.21
N PHE A 369 -6.24 13.65 12.92
CA PHE A 369 -5.14 14.11 13.77
C PHE A 369 -4.74 15.53 13.38
N LEU A 370 -4.96 16.48 14.29
CA LEU A 370 -4.51 17.86 14.10
C LEU A 370 -3.11 18.05 14.71
N ASP A 371 -2.16 18.57 13.93
CA ASP A 371 -0.96 19.25 14.45
C ASP A 371 -1.21 20.75 14.32
N VAL A 372 -1.35 21.44 15.46
CA VAL A 372 -1.92 22.80 15.51
C VAL A 372 -0.83 23.79 15.84
N HIS A 373 -0.54 24.66 14.88
CA HIS A 373 0.38 25.79 15.01
C HIS A 373 -0.34 27.15 14.89
N CYS A 374 -1.66 27.15 14.65
CA CYS A 374 -2.51 28.33 14.57
C CYS A 374 -2.62 29.11 15.90
N ASN A 375 -2.84 30.42 15.83
CA ASN A 375 -3.17 31.28 16.96
C ASN A 375 -4.62 31.08 17.46
N PRO A 376 -5.00 31.59 18.66
CA PRO A 376 -6.34 31.37 19.22
C PRO A 376 -7.52 31.76 18.33
N ASN A 377 -7.41 32.85 17.57
CA ASN A 377 -8.50 33.32 16.71
C ASN A 377 -8.69 32.36 15.51
N GLN A 378 -7.59 31.92 14.89
CA GLN A 378 -7.68 30.94 13.80
C GLN A 378 -8.07 29.54 14.30
N GLN A 379 -7.72 29.16 15.54
CA GLN A 379 -8.25 27.94 16.19
C GLN A 379 -9.78 27.99 16.38
N ALA A 380 -10.35 29.13 16.78
CA ALA A 380 -11.80 29.28 16.86
C ALA A 380 -12.46 29.17 15.46
N ILE A 381 -11.83 29.73 14.43
CA ILE A 381 -12.27 29.57 13.03
C ILE A 381 -12.20 28.08 12.61
N MET A 382 -11.16 27.33 12.97
CA MET A 382 -11.09 25.88 12.72
C MET A 382 -12.24 25.11 13.37
N VAL A 383 -12.61 25.43 14.62
CA VAL A 383 -13.74 24.80 15.32
C VAL A 383 -15.05 25.08 14.60
N ASN A 384 -15.29 26.32 14.18
CA ASN A 384 -16.49 26.71 13.44
C ASN A 384 -16.57 25.96 12.10
N ILE A 385 -15.49 25.96 11.31
CA ILE A 385 -15.38 25.21 10.04
C ILE A 385 -15.69 23.71 10.23
N MET A 386 -15.15 23.08 11.27
CA MET A 386 -15.41 21.66 11.52
C MET A 386 -16.85 21.38 11.94
N LYS A 387 -17.44 22.21 12.81
CA LYS A 387 -18.86 22.08 13.22
C LYS A 387 -19.82 22.32 12.06
N GLU A 388 -19.56 23.35 11.25
CA GLU A 388 -20.35 23.73 10.08
C GLU A 388 -20.35 22.62 9.02
N ILE A 389 -19.17 22.11 8.65
CA ILE A 389 -19.04 21.21 7.49
C ILE A 389 -19.32 19.75 7.83
N PHE A 390 -18.87 19.25 8.99
CA PHE A 390 -19.19 17.87 9.38
C PHE A 390 -20.59 17.73 9.98
N GLY A 391 -21.16 18.82 10.53
CA GLY A 391 -22.50 18.81 11.13
C GLY A 391 -22.66 17.70 12.16
N SER A 392 -23.74 16.91 12.01
CA SER A 392 -24.06 15.75 12.84
C SER A 392 -23.00 14.63 12.81
N ARG A 393 -22.15 14.56 11.78
CA ARG A 393 -21.09 13.54 11.68
C ARG A 393 -19.97 13.80 12.69
N LEU A 394 -19.72 15.05 13.10
CA LEU A 394 -18.70 15.36 14.11
C LEU A 394 -19.07 14.77 15.48
N VAL A 395 -18.11 14.17 16.19
CA VAL A 395 -18.28 13.82 17.62
C VAL A 395 -17.92 15.03 18.48
N THR A 396 -18.93 15.60 19.14
CA THR A 396 -18.78 16.74 20.07
C THR A 396 -18.98 16.35 21.54
N GLU A 397 -19.64 15.22 21.79
CA GLU A 397 -20.11 14.77 23.11
C GLU A 397 -19.90 13.27 23.27
N MET A 398 -20.01 12.75 24.50
CA MET A 398 -19.88 11.33 24.81
C MET A 398 -21.20 10.58 24.56
N LEU A 399 -21.10 9.29 24.25
CA LEU A 399 -22.25 8.38 24.22
C LEU A 399 -22.59 7.98 25.66
N GLU A 400 -23.88 7.88 25.97
CA GLU A 400 -24.41 7.75 27.34
C GLU A 400 -23.91 6.48 28.07
N ASP A 401 -23.53 5.43 27.34
CA ASP A 401 -23.00 4.16 27.90
C ASP A 401 -21.46 4.07 27.92
N CYS A 402 -20.72 5.14 27.62
CA CYS A 402 -19.26 5.11 27.35
C CYS A 402 -18.39 6.06 28.21
N PHE A 403 -18.68 6.14 29.51
CA PHE A 403 -17.91 7.01 30.44
C PHE A 403 -16.46 6.56 30.70
N ASP A 404 -16.20 5.26 30.87
CA ASP A 404 -14.88 4.71 31.26
C ASP A 404 -14.20 3.83 30.18
N LYS A 405 -14.82 3.73 28.99
CA LYS A 405 -14.35 2.90 27.87
C LYS A 405 -14.39 3.69 26.56
N LEU A 406 -13.54 3.32 25.61
CA LEU A 406 -13.77 3.73 24.22
C LEU A 406 -14.98 2.94 23.68
N PRO A 407 -15.90 3.57 22.93
CA PRO A 407 -16.94 2.85 22.21
C PRO A 407 -16.33 1.93 21.15
N SER A 408 -17.17 1.08 20.58
CA SER A 408 -16.88 0.29 19.39
C SER A 408 -16.84 1.12 18.12
N THR A 409 -16.36 0.51 17.03
CA THR A 409 -16.42 1.10 15.69
C THR A 409 -17.84 1.09 15.11
N SER A 410 -18.74 0.21 15.59
CA SER A 410 -20.16 0.20 15.19
C SER A 410 -20.92 1.39 15.77
N GLU A 411 -20.76 1.67 17.07
CA GLU A 411 -21.47 2.75 17.80
C GLU A 411 -21.13 4.16 17.27
N LEU A 412 -20.02 4.31 16.54
CA LEU A 412 -19.60 5.55 15.89
C LEU A 412 -19.54 5.45 14.35
N MET A 413 -20.40 4.62 13.75
CA MET A 413 -20.56 4.57 12.29
C MET A 413 -20.88 5.95 11.71
N GLU A 414 -20.21 6.31 10.60
CA GLU A 414 -20.30 7.60 9.91
C GLU A 414 -19.95 8.84 10.76
N ARG A 415 -19.27 8.63 11.90
CA ARG A 415 -18.78 9.72 12.75
C ARG A 415 -17.31 10.08 12.50
N VAL A 416 -16.99 11.34 12.75
CA VAL A 416 -15.66 11.96 12.63
C VAL A 416 -15.15 12.33 14.02
N LEU A 417 -13.98 11.82 14.38
CA LEU A 417 -13.34 12.03 15.67
C LEU A 417 -12.10 12.93 15.53
N ILE A 418 -12.01 14.00 16.33
CA ILE A 418 -10.89 14.95 16.29
C ILE A 418 -9.85 14.62 17.37
N LYS A 419 -8.64 14.20 16.96
CA LYS A 419 -7.49 14.10 17.86
C LYS A 419 -6.75 15.43 17.90
N VAL A 420 -6.80 16.07 19.06
CA VAL A 420 -6.03 17.28 19.40
C VAL A 420 -5.41 17.14 20.80
N LYS A 421 -4.46 18.01 21.18
CA LYS A 421 -3.91 18.01 22.56
C LYS A 421 -4.89 18.59 23.57
N LYS A 422 -4.90 18.08 24.80
CA LYS A 422 -5.67 18.71 25.90
C LYS A 422 -5.21 20.17 26.13
N PRO A 423 -6.13 21.11 26.43
CA PRO A 423 -5.80 22.51 26.68
C PRO A 423 -4.98 22.67 27.96
N GLN A 424 -3.99 23.56 27.96
CA GLN A 424 -3.14 23.82 29.12
C GLN A 424 -3.78 24.86 30.04
N ILE A 425 -4.72 24.40 30.87
CA ILE A 425 -5.23 25.16 32.02
C ILE A 425 -4.04 25.54 32.90
N LYS A 426 -3.77 26.83 33.04
CA LYS A 426 -3.03 27.33 34.20
C LYS A 426 -3.98 27.23 35.38
N GLN A 427 -3.66 26.42 36.38
CA GLN A 427 -4.08 26.78 37.72
C GLN A 427 -3.38 28.09 38.06
N GLU A 428 -4.14 29.15 38.32
CA GLU A 428 -3.57 30.29 39.04
C GLU A 428 -3.29 29.81 40.48
N PRO A 429 -2.10 30.10 41.04
CA PRO A 429 -1.88 29.83 42.45
C PRO A 429 -2.90 30.65 43.26
N PRO A 430 -3.51 30.09 44.32
CA PRO A 430 -4.46 30.83 45.14
C PRO A 430 -3.80 32.10 45.66
N ALA A 431 -4.53 33.23 45.61
CA ALA A 431 -3.97 34.57 45.81
C ALA A 431 -3.45 34.79 47.23
N SER A 432 -2.21 34.40 47.48
CA SER A 432 -1.51 34.63 48.75
C SER A 432 -1.14 36.11 48.88
N ASN A 433 -1.96 36.86 49.62
CA ASN A 433 -1.71 38.27 49.95
C ASN A 433 -0.37 38.42 50.70
N PHE A 434 0.67 38.88 50.00
CA PHE A 434 1.91 39.35 50.60
C PHE A 434 2.25 40.74 50.06
N HIS A 435 2.20 41.74 50.94
CA HIS A 435 2.75 43.07 50.68
C HIS A 435 4.28 43.04 50.83
N GLY A 436 5.02 43.63 49.88
CA GLY A 436 6.49 43.54 49.88
C GLY A 436 7.18 44.42 48.84
N HIS A 437 7.25 45.72 49.14
CA HIS A 437 8.16 46.75 48.59
C HIS A 437 8.57 46.70 47.09
N ARG A 438 8.09 47.70 46.34
CA ARG A 438 8.70 48.12 45.05
C ARG A 438 10.14 48.63 45.25
N ARG A 439 11.04 48.26 44.35
CA ARG A 439 12.13 49.14 43.86
C ARG A 439 12.13 49.10 42.33
N GLY A 440 12.33 50.26 41.70
CA GLY A 440 12.31 50.42 40.24
C GLY A 440 13.69 50.79 39.67
N ASN A 441 13.66 51.47 38.52
CA ASN A 441 14.81 51.91 37.69
C ASN A 441 15.50 50.78 36.90
N SER A 442 15.98 51.00 35.67
CA SER A 442 15.71 52.09 34.71
C SER A 442 16.21 51.70 33.31
N LEU A 443 15.70 52.35 32.26
CA LEU A 443 16.24 52.27 30.90
C LEU A 443 17.57 53.06 30.81
N ASN A 444 18.55 52.57 30.04
CA ASN A 444 19.25 53.30 28.96
C ASN A 444 20.47 52.53 28.37
N SER A 445 20.97 53.06 27.25
CA SER A 445 22.16 52.65 26.48
C SER A 445 22.81 53.95 25.88
N PRO A 446 23.85 53.96 25.02
CA PRO A 446 24.85 52.93 24.64
C PRO A 446 26.33 53.45 24.55
N LEU A 447 27.28 52.53 24.31
CA LEU A 447 28.52 52.64 23.46
C LEU A 447 29.68 53.68 23.70
N THR A 448 30.93 53.16 23.73
CA THR A 448 32.20 53.73 23.14
C THR A 448 33.25 52.58 23.10
N ARG A 449 33.98 52.26 22.00
CA ARG A 449 35.21 52.86 21.38
C ARG A 449 36.45 52.94 22.31
N SER A 450 37.71 52.73 21.91
CA SER A 450 38.38 52.17 20.69
C SER A 450 39.92 52.07 20.92
N VAL A 451 40.72 51.60 19.92
CA VAL A 451 42.13 51.96 19.55
C VAL A 451 43.09 50.77 19.29
N THR A 452 43.57 50.73 18.03
CA THR A 452 44.83 50.29 17.32
C THR A 452 45.91 49.39 18.00
N ASP A 453 46.95 48.83 17.35
CA ASP A 453 47.67 49.14 16.07
C ASP A 453 48.26 47.91 15.34
N ALA A 454 48.86 48.09 14.14
CA ALA A 454 49.41 46.97 13.32
C ALA A 454 50.64 47.29 12.42
N ALA A 455 51.66 46.41 12.44
CA ALA A 455 52.87 46.38 11.59
C ALA A 455 53.63 45.03 11.79
N MET A 456 54.56 44.49 10.96
CA MET A 456 54.94 44.69 9.55
C MET A 456 55.86 43.53 9.05
N LEU A 457 56.16 43.50 7.73
CA LEU A 457 57.32 42.88 7.05
C LEU A 457 57.50 41.34 6.95
N MET A 458 58.25 40.96 5.89
CA MET A 458 58.74 39.66 5.35
C MET A 458 60.05 39.99 4.53
N PRO A 459 60.88 39.08 3.92
CA PRO A 459 60.65 37.65 3.58
C PRO A 459 61.89 36.66 3.61
N SER A 460 61.63 35.40 3.21
CA SER A 460 62.48 34.48 2.39
C SER A 460 63.55 33.52 3.02
N GLN A 461 63.98 32.55 2.19
CA GLN A 461 65.00 31.46 2.38
C GLN A 461 64.57 30.23 3.24
N SER A 462 64.98 28.97 2.97
CA SER A 462 65.59 28.30 1.79
C SER A 462 65.43 26.74 1.85
N LEU A 463 65.94 26.00 0.84
CA LEU A 463 65.83 24.54 0.57
C LEU A 463 66.94 23.68 1.26
N PRO A 464 67.07 22.32 1.17
CA PRO A 464 66.47 21.30 0.25
C PRO A 464 65.91 20.02 0.99
N GLN A 465 65.84 18.74 0.56
CA GLN A 465 66.21 17.95 -0.66
C GLN A 465 65.46 16.56 -0.73
N SER A 466 65.28 16.01 -1.95
CA SER A 466 65.28 14.58 -2.46
C SER A 466 64.83 13.33 -1.63
N LEU A 467 64.51 12.11 -2.17
CA LEU A 467 64.61 11.43 -3.50
C LEU A 467 63.41 10.49 -3.84
N MET A 468 62.83 10.63 -5.05
CA MET A 468 62.46 9.63 -6.10
C MET A 468 61.65 8.29 -5.90
N ARG A 469 60.80 8.01 -6.93
CA ARG A 469 60.13 6.72 -7.37
C ARG A 469 58.96 6.17 -6.51
N SER A 470 57.90 5.53 -7.04
CA SER A 470 57.31 5.38 -8.41
C SER A 470 55.82 4.90 -8.29
N PRO A 471 54.97 4.80 -9.35
CA PRO A 471 53.52 5.07 -9.23
C PRO A 471 52.54 3.87 -9.17
N SER A 472 51.34 4.11 -8.62
CA SER A 472 50.02 3.62 -9.12
C SER A 472 48.83 4.20 -8.33
N PRO A 473 47.62 4.36 -8.91
CA PRO A 473 46.52 5.08 -8.27
C PRO A 473 45.49 4.20 -7.55
N SER A 474 45.06 4.61 -6.35
CA SER A 474 43.73 4.24 -5.82
C SER A 474 43.15 5.36 -4.95
N CYS A 475 41.85 5.64 -5.08
CA CYS A 475 41.24 6.82 -4.49
C CYS A 475 40.79 6.59 -3.04
N ARG A 476 41.24 7.45 -2.10
CA ARG A 476 40.72 7.50 -0.72
C ARG A 476 40.49 8.95 -0.26
N ARG A 477 39.27 9.18 0.24
CA ARG A 477 38.83 10.20 1.23
C ARG A 477 39.69 11.47 1.42
N PRO A 478 39.15 12.66 1.13
CA PRO A 478 39.54 13.88 1.82
C PRO A 478 39.02 13.89 3.27
N VAL A 479 39.86 14.29 4.22
CA VAL A 479 39.45 14.62 5.60
C VAL A 479 39.24 16.14 5.72
N ARG A 480 38.36 16.57 6.64
CA ARG A 480 38.06 17.99 6.90
C ARG A 480 39.32 18.77 7.31
N LYS A 481 39.48 20.00 6.80
CA LYS A 481 39.76 21.19 7.64
C LYS A 481 39.54 22.52 6.91
N THR A 482 39.35 23.57 7.73
CA THR A 482 39.52 25.02 7.47
C THR A 482 38.90 25.67 6.23
N ARG A 483 37.99 26.63 6.48
CA ARG A 483 37.59 27.67 5.51
C ARG A 483 38.69 28.72 5.38
N PHE A 484 38.83 29.30 4.19
CA PHE A 484 39.10 30.73 4.06
C PHE A 484 37.76 31.46 3.85
N ASN A 485 37.66 32.70 4.31
CA ASN A 485 36.52 33.58 4.04
C ASN A 485 36.96 34.65 3.03
N THR A 486 36.18 34.83 1.97
CA THR A 486 36.18 36.04 1.14
C THR A 486 34.79 36.66 1.25
N ILE A 487 34.70 37.99 1.33
CA ILE A 487 33.45 38.70 1.65
C ILE A 487 32.93 39.42 0.41
N THR A 488 31.77 38.98 -0.10
CA THR A 488 30.68 39.84 -0.60
C THR A 488 29.40 39.00 -0.79
N GLU A 489 28.27 39.71 -0.94
CA GLU A 489 26.91 39.20 -1.22
C GLU A 489 26.18 38.42 -0.11
N GLY A 490 24.84 38.40 -0.23
CA GLY A 490 23.91 38.23 0.89
C GLY A 490 23.75 36.80 1.39
N GLY A 491 24.55 36.43 2.40
CA GLY A 491 24.47 35.11 3.04
C GLY A 491 23.20 34.85 3.84
N VAL A 492 22.12 34.40 3.18
CA VAL A 492 20.96 33.77 3.83
C VAL A 492 21.46 32.52 4.57
N GLN A 493 21.54 32.59 5.90
CA GLN A 493 21.91 31.42 6.70
C GLN A 493 20.84 30.34 6.56
N ALA A 494 21.16 29.26 5.84
CA ALA A 494 20.34 28.06 5.70
C ALA A 494 20.19 27.33 7.06
N ARG A 495 19.34 27.90 7.91
CA ARG A 495 19.06 27.46 9.27
C ARG A 495 18.23 26.18 9.21
N ALA A 496 18.92 25.04 9.18
CA ALA A 496 18.37 23.69 8.99
C ALA A 496 16.95 23.54 9.60
N SER A 497 15.96 23.27 8.73
CA SER A 497 14.54 23.47 9.03
C SER A 497 14.08 22.73 10.28
N ARG A 498 13.96 23.48 11.38
CA ARG A 498 13.29 23.04 12.61
C ARG A 498 11.77 23.20 12.44
N SER A 499 11.24 22.51 11.43
CA SER A 499 9.84 22.09 11.45
C SER A 499 9.75 20.98 12.50
N ALA A 500 8.87 21.18 13.46
CA ALA A 500 8.65 20.23 14.53
C ALA A 500 7.15 20.06 14.70
N SER A 501 6.62 18.99 14.09
CA SER A 501 5.38 18.37 14.53
C SER A 501 5.39 18.33 16.05
N ASP A 502 4.50 19.09 16.68
CA ASP A 502 4.49 19.22 18.13
C ASP A 502 3.75 18.04 18.78
N ASN A 503 3.08 17.21 17.98
CA ASN A 503 2.41 15.97 18.41
C ASN A 503 3.32 14.90 19.05
N ASP A 504 4.66 14.99 19.00
CA ASP A 504 5.56 13.99 19.61
C ASP A 504 5.53 14.01 21.15
N SER A 505 4.79 13.06 21.72
CA SER A 505 4.62 12.84 23.16
C SER A 505 5.95 12.63 23.90
N GLY A 506 6.98 12.08 23.26
CA GLY A 506 8.30 11.86 23.85
C GLY A 506 9.32 12.99 23.59
N GLY A 507 8.90 14.08 22.94
CA GLY A 507 9.81 15.14 22.51
C GLY A 507 10.38 15.96 23.68
N GLU A 508 11.70 16.13 23.73
CA GLU A 508 12.35 16.95 24.76
C GLU A 508 11.78 18.38 24.80
N ARG A 509 11.41 18.83 26.01
CA ARG A 509 10.91 20.18 26.31
C ARG A 509 12.03 21.23 26.27
N ASN A 510 12.58 21.45 25.09
CA ASN A 510 13.44 22.62 24.85
C ASN A 510 12.65 23.91 25.09
N SER A 511 13.12 24.75 26.01
CA SER A 511 12.48 26.01 26.46
C SER A 511 12.36 27.12 25.39
N ARG A 512 12.70 26.80 24.13
CA ARG A 512 12.59 27.66 22.94
C ARG A 512 11.55 27.17 21.93
N LYS A 513 10.70 26.19 22.28
CA LYS A 513 9.55 25.77 21.46
C LYS A 513 8.34 26.65 21.76
N THR A 514 7.95 27.50 20.81
CA THR A 514 6.69 28.24 20.82
C THR A 514 5.58 27.42 20.13
N SER A 515 5.13 26.33 20.75
CA SER A 515 3.87 25.70 20.36
C SER A 515 2.74 26.63 20.80
N THR A 516 1.79 26.97 19.92
CA THR A 516 0.60 27.70 20.35
C THR A 516 -0.21 26.84 21.34
N LYS A 517 -0.88 27.49 22.29
CA LYS A 517 -1.75 26.77 23.22
C LYS A 517 -3.04 26.41 22.50
N ILE A 518 -3.53 25.19 22.73
CA ILE A 518 -4.86 24.77 22.31
C ILE A 518 -5.90 25.53 23.15
N VAL A 519 -6.82 26.23 22.48
CA VAL A 519 -7.97 26.90 23.12
C VAL A 519 -8.99 25.86 23.62
N LYS A 520 -9.83 26.22 24.59
CA LYS A 520 -10.75 25.25 25.22
C LYS A 520 -11.71 24.65 24.19
N GLU A 521 -12.25 25.50 23.34
CA GLU A 521 -13.26 25.22 22.31
C GLU A 521 -12.77 24.20 21.28
N LEU A 522 -11.46 24.20 20.99
CA LEU A 522 -10.81 23.22 20.13
C LEU A 522 -10.44 21.95 20.90
N GLY A 523 -9.97 22.10 22.13
CA GLY A 523 -9.64 20.98 23.02
C GLY A 523 -10.83 20.09 23.39
N ASP A 524 -12.01 20.68 23.55
CA ASP A 524 -13.26 19.99 23.88
C ASP A 524 -13.73 19.02 22.77
N LEU A 525 -13.34 19.25 21.50
CA LEU A 525 -13.57 18.29 20.41
C LEU A 525 -12.76 16.98 20.58
N GLY A 526 -11.80 16.94 21.50
CA GLY A 526 -10.94 15.80 21.81
C GLY A 526 -11.60 14.67 22.62
N VAL A 527 -12.92 14.50 22.50
CA VAL A 527 -13.81 13.68 23.37
C VAL A 527 -13.21 12.30 23.69
N TYR A 528 -12.98 11.48 22.68
CA TYR A 528 -12.37 10.14 22.79
C TYR A 528 -10.87 10.13 22.42
N CYS A 529 -10.30 11.31 22.15
CA CYS A 529 -9.11 11.45 21.30
C CYS A 529 -8.10 12.47 21.86
N SER A 530 -7.91 12.46 23.17
CA SER A 530 -7.11 13.45 23.86
C SER A 530 -5.60 13.16 23.76
N GLY A 531 -4.88 13.99 23.00
CA GLY A 531 -3.43 13.93 22.88
C GLY A 531 -2.71 14.37 24.16
N VAL A 532 -1.83 13.51 24.69
CA VAL A 532 -1.09 13.72 25.95
C VAL A 532 0.42 13.61 25.73
N ASN A 533 1.22 14.32 26.51
CA ASN A 533 2.70 14.19 26.50
C ASN A 533 3.12 13.03 27.42
N TYR A 534 4.10 12.23 27.02
CA TYR A 534 4.50 11.05 27.78
C TYR A 534 5.43 11.41 28.94
N SER A 535 4.94 11.19 30.17
CA SER A 535 5.66 11.29 31.44
C SER A 535 5.83 9.94 32.15
N GLY A 536 5.30 8.86 31.57
CA GLY A 536 5.28 7.51 32.14
C GLY A 536 3.86 6.92 32.20
N PHE A 537 3.73 5.60 32.11
CA PHE A 537 2.43 4.92 32.09
C PHE A 537 1.64 4.92 33.42
N TYR A 538 2.19 5.50 34.49
CA TYR A 538 1.59 5.47 35.82
C TYR A 538 0.88 6.77 36.23
N THR A 539 0.97 7.84 35.44
CA THR A 539 0.35 9.14 35.76
C THR A 539 -1.18 9.09 35.61
N ALA A 540 -1.88 10.12 36.10
CA ALA A 540 -3.35 10.18 36.04
C ALA A 540 -3.86 10.36 34.60
N GLU A 541 -3.13 11.10 33.77
CA GLU A 541 -3.42 11.29 32.34
C GLU A 541 -3.22 10.01 31.55
N ALA A 542 -2.17 9.23 31.88
CA ALA A 542 -1.84 7.94 31.29
C ALA A 542 -2.81 6.80 31.67
N LYS A 543 -3.88 7.12 32.40
CA LYS A 543 -4.95 6.19 32.84
C LYS A 543 -6.34 6.60 32.34
N GLN A 544 -6.48 7.73 31.65
CA GLN A 544 -7.75 8.14 31.07
C GLN A 544 -8.05 7.29 29.84
N TYR A 545 -9.25 6.71 29.73
CA TYR A 545 -9.65 5.88 28.59
C TYR A 545 -9.48 6.61 27.23
N ASN A 546 -9.70 7.92 27.21
CA ASN A 546 -9.62 8.76 26.00
C ASN A 546 -8.21 9.28 25.65
N HIS A 547 -7.14 8.88 26.35
CA HIS A 547 -5.81 9.40 26.08
C HIS A 547 -5.10 8.71 24.92
N ILE A 548 -4.33 9.49 24.15
CA ILE A 548 -3.52 9.02 23.04
C ILE A 548 -2.09 9.56 23.16
N PHE A 549 -1.11 8.65 23.21
CA PHE A 549 0.30 8.99 22.98
C PHE A 549 0.64 8.91 21.49
N SER A 550 1.42 9.86 20.98
CA SER A 550 1.88 9.91 19.59
C SER A 550 3.40 10.03 19.57
N PHE A 551 4.13 9.04 19.07
CA PHE A 551 5.60 9.06 19.05
C PHE A 551 6.17 9.09 17.64
N ILE A 552 7.21 9.88 17.43
CA ILE A 552 8.12 9.70 16.29
C ILE A 552 8.90 8.40 16.49
N GLU A 553 9.19 7.63 15.44
CA GLU A 553 9.88 6.32 15.57
C GLU A 553 11.20 6.38 16.38
N SER A 554 11.98 7.45 16.24
CA SER A 554 13.23 7.66 16.98
C SER A 554 13.00 8.00 18.46
N SER A 555 11.92 8.73 18.75
CA SER A 555 11.41 9.03 20.09
C SER A 555 10.93 7.74 20.77
N PHE A 556 10.16 6.91 20.08
CA PHE A 556 9.74 5.58 20.54
C PHE A 556 10.96 4.68 20.83
N ALA A 557 11.92 4.59 19.90
CA ALA A 557 13.16 3.82 20.06
C ALA A 557 14.13 4.39 21.11
N LYS A 558 13.93 5.62 21.58
CA LYS A 558 14.63 6.20 22.73
C LYS A 558 13.98 5.80 24.06
N HIS A 559 12.65 5.85 24.15
CA HIS A 559 11.91 5.59 25.38
C HIS A 559 11.71 4.09 25.69
N PHE A 560 11.54 3.25 24.67
CA PHE A 560 11.13 1.84 24.85
C PHE A 560 12.24 0.87 24.40
N ARG A 561 13.38 0.95 25.10
CA ARG A 561 14.60 0.18 24.79
C ARG A 561 14.65 -1.17 25.48
N THR A 562 14.44 -1.19 26.80
CA THR A 562 14.54 -2.42 27.59
C THR A 562 13.36 -3.35 27.33
N LYS A 563 13.45 -4.61 27.78
CA LYS A 563 12.37 -5.59 27.64
C LYS A 563 11.16 -5.19 28.49
N GLU A 564 11.41 -4.62 29.65
CA GLU A 564 10.44 -4.19 30.66
C GLU A 564 9.65 -2.99 30.13
N GLN A 565 10.34 -2.01 29.54
CA GLN A 565 9.71 -0.88 28.86
C GLN A 565 8.84 -1.32 27.67
N LYS A 566 9.26 -2.35 26.93
CA LYS A 566 8.46 -2.93 25.82
C LYS A 566 7.22 -3.64 26.34
N VAL A 567 7.32 -4.43 27.41
CA VAL A 567 6.16 -5.06 28.07
C VAL A 567 5.19 -4.00 28.61
N ALA A 568 5.68 -2.85 29.10
CA ALA A 568 4.81 -1.75 29.52
C ALA A 568 4.03 -1.12 28.34
N VAL A 569 4.63 -1.01 27.15
CA VAL A 569 3.91 -0.62 25.91
C VAL A 569 2.88 -1.69 25.53
N ASP A 570 3.26 -2.97 25.57
CA ASP A 570 2.37 -4.08 25.23
C ASP A 570 1.12 -4.09 26.14
N LEU A 571 1.30 -3.86 27.46
CA LEU A 571 0.23 -3.76 28.45
C LEU A 571 -0.63 -2.50 28.30
N HIS A 572 -0.01 -1.34 28.05
CA HIS A 572 -0.72 -0.08 27.81
C HIS A 572 -1.71 -0.21 26.65
N ASN A 573 -1.27 -0.78 25.53
CA ASN A 573 -2.05 -0.91 24.32
C ASN A 573 -3.16 -1.98 24.37
N LEU A 574 -3.32 -2.70 25.50
CA LEU A 574 -4.53 -3.48 25.75
C LEU A 574 -5.73 -2.57 26.01
N ARG A 575 -5.54 -1.46 26.75
CA ARG A 575 -6.61 -0.56 27.21
C ARG A 575 -6.64 0.80 26.50
N TYR A 576 -5.49 1.33 26.07
CA TYR A 576 -5.34 2.71 25.62
C TYR A 576 -4.73 2.81 24.23
N MET A 577 -4.77 4.01 23.64
CA MET A 577 -4.39 4.25 22.24
C MET A 577 -2.96 4.77 22.08
N MET A 578 -2.26 4.28 21.06
CA MET A 578 -0.96 4.80 20.67
C MET A 578 -0.84 4.98 19.15
N ARG A 579 -0.26 6.12 18.74
CA ARG A 579 0.20 6.39 17.37
C ARG A 579 1.72 6.35 17.29
N VAL A 580 2.25 5.77 16.22
CA VAL A 580 3.66 5.94 15.82
C VAL A 580 3.73 6.49 14.39
N TYR A 581 4.65 7.41 14.13
CA TYR A 581 4.82 8.08 12.84
C TYR A 581 6.30 8.32 12.47
N PRO A 582 6.63 8.58 11.18
CA PRO A 582 8.00 8.50 10.68
C PRO A 582 8.88 9.67 11.13
N ASP A 583 10.19 9.46 11.16
CA ASP A 583 11.18 10.49 11.50
C ASP A 583 11.37 11.52 10.39
N ARG A 584 11.61 12.77 10.79
CA ARG A 584 11.82 13.94 9.92
C ARG A 584 13.07 13.82 9.04
N THR A 585 14.00 12.94 9.39
CA THR A 585 15.14 12.52 8.55
C THR A 585 14.72 11.82 7.26
N ARG A 586 13.50 11.28 7.17
CA ARG A 586 12.92 10.62 5.99
C ARG A 586 12.42 11.62 4.94
N ILE A 587 13.31 12.51 4.51
CA ILE A 587 13.01 13.60 3.56
C ILE A 587 12.45 13.11 2.20
N THR A 588 12.73 11.85 1.84
CA THR A 588 12.22 11.16 0.65
C THR A 588 10.85 10.49 0.84
N SER A 589 10.21 10.64 2.01
CA SER A 589 8.91 10.05 2.36
C SER A 589 8.89 8.51 2.43
N ASN A 590 10.02 7.83 2.58
CA ASN A 590 10.04 6.39 2.83
C ASN A 590 9.45 6.03 4.21
N ASN A 591 9.13 4.75 4.42
CA ASN A 591 8.47 4.22 5.60
C ASN A 591 9.40 3.34 6.45
N PHE A 592 8.96 3.04 7.68
CA PHE A 592 9.53 1.99 8.53
C PHE A 592 8.76 0.66 8.33
N ASP A 593 9.25 -0.42 8.94
CA ASP A 593 8.50 -1.67 9.08
C ASP A 593 7.35 -1.52 10.11
N PRO A 594 6.06 -1.58 9.71
CA PRO A 594 4.94 -1.43 10.64
C PRO A 594 4.80 -2.62 11.61
N LEU A 595 5.35 -3.80 11.26
CA LEU A 595 5.29 -4.99 12.11
C LEU A 595 5.97 -4.78 13.46
N LEU A 596 6.98 -3.89 13.54
CA LEU A 596 7.65 -3.50 14.78
C LEU A 596 6.71 -2.91 15.84
N TYR A 597 5.59 -2.34 15.39
CA TYR A 597 4.64 -1.58 16.21
C TYR A 597 3.33 -2.34 16.43
N TRP A 598 2.71 -2.90 15.38
CA TRP A 598 1.49 -3.71 15.51
C TRP A 598 1.67 -4.91 16.45
N ARG A 599 2.86 -5.53 16.47
CA ARG A 599 3.17 -6.63 17.39
C ARG A 599 3.23 -6.25 18.88
N ARG A 600 3.08 -4.96 19.19
CA ARG A 600 2.96 -4.35 20.52
C ARG A 600 1.55 -3.81 20.79
N GLY A 601 0.59 -4.15 19.94
CA GLY A 601 -0.80 -3.67 20.02
C GLY A 601 -1.01 -2.21 19.62
N ILE A 602 0.03 -1.50 19.13
CA ILE A 602 -0.07 -0.09 18.71
C ILE A 602 -1.06 0.00 17.55
N GLN A 603 -2.12 0.78 17.74
CA GLN A 603 -3.27 0.82 16.85
C GLN A 603 -3.01 1.64 15.59
N MET A 604 -2.45 2.85 15.76
CA MET A 604 -2.32 3.85 14.69
C MET A 604 -0.87 3.93 14.20
N VAL A 605 -0.51 3.05 13.27
CA VAL A 605 0.84 3.00 12.71
C VAL A 605 0.84 3.78 11.40
N ALA A 606 1.17 5.06 11.50
CA ALA A 606 0.98 6.03 10.42
C ALA A 606 2.15 6.05 9.44
N LEU A 607 1.83 5.92 8.14
CA LEU A 607 2.79 5.84 7.04
C LEU A 607 2.59 6.96 6.01
N ASN A 608 3.60 7.17 5.17
CA ASN A 608 3.57 8.07 4.02
C ASN A 608 2.92 7.34 2.82
N TRP A 609 1.64 7.60 2.55
CA TRP A 609 0.84 6.90 1.53
C TRP A 609 1.27 7.19 0.08
N GLN A 610 2.01 8.27 -0.14
CA GLN A 610 2.59 8.65 -1.43
C GLN A 610 3.86 7.87 -1.81
N THR A 611 4.25 6.85 -1.03
CA THR A 611 5.47 6.06 -1.29
C THR A 611 5.20 4.57 -1.11
N PHE A 612 5.11 3.84 -2.23
CA PHE A 612 4.72 2.42 -2.28
C PHE A 612 5.88 1.45 -1.99
N ASP A 613 6.63 1.72 -0.93
CA ASP A 613 7.72 0.85 -0.47
C ASP A 613 7.22 -0.39 0.30
N LEU A 614 8.14 -1.19 0.84
CA LEU A 614 7.81 -2.40 1.60
C LEU A 614 6.87 -2.14 2.79
N GLY A 615 7.01 -1.00 3.47
CA GLY A 615 6.13 -0.63 4.58
C GLY A 615 4.70 -0.40 4.10
N MET A 616 4.54 0.28 2.96
CA MET A 616 3.24 0.50 2.34
C MET A 616 2.65 -0.77 1.69
N GLN A 617 3.49 -1.66 1.15
CA GLN A 617 3.07 -2.97 0.63
C GLN A 617 2.51 -3.87 1.75
N ILE A 618 3.15 -3.88 2.93
CA ILE A 618 2.66 -4.58 4.12
C ILE A 618 1.40 -3.88 4.68
N ASN A 619 1.33 -2.54 4.65
CA ASN A 619 0.14 -1.80 5.08
C ASN A 619 -1.08 -2.09 4.21
N ARG A 620 -0.95 -2.05 2.89
CA ARG A 620 -2.02 -2.46 1.97
C ARG A 620 -2.48 -3.89 2.27
N ALA A 621 -1.53 -4.83 2.37
CA ALA A 621 -1.81 -6.22 2.69
C ALA A 621 -2.49 -6.45 4.05
N MET A 622 -2.35 -5.54 5.01
CA MET A 622 -2.97 -5.61 6.34
C MET A 622 -4.47 -5.25 6.32
N PHE A 623 -4.88 -4.37 5.40
CA PHE A 623 -6.26 -3.90 5.25
C PHE A 623 -6.95 -4.42 3.96
N ASP A 624 -6.33 -5.35 3.23
CA ASP A 624 -6.93 -6.06 2.11
C ASP A 624 -7.50 -7.42 2.58
N GLY A 625 -8.82 -7.61 2.48
CA GLY A 625 -9.50 -8.91 2.65
C GLY A 625 -10.51 -9.00 3.80
N GLY A 626 -11.64 -9.66 3.57
CA GLY A 626 -12.67 -9.88 4.59
C GLY A 626 -13.15 -8.57 5.23
N GLN A 627 -13.30 -8.56 6.55
CA GLN A 627 -13.68 -7.37 7.32
C GLN A 627 -12.56 -6.33 7.43
N ASP A 628 -11.30 -6.69 7.14
CA ASP A 628 -10.14 -5.77 7.24
C ASP A 628 -10.23 -4.63 6.20
N PHE A 629 -10.97 -4.84 5.10
CA PHE A 629 -11.33 -3.83 4.09
C PHE A 629 -12.10 -2.62 4.65
N SER A 630 -12.59 -2.68 5.89
CA SER A 630 -13.09 -1.54 6.66
C SER A 630 -12.02 -0.48 6.97
N GLY A 631 -10.74 -0.83 6.90
CA GLY A 631 -9.62 -0.06 7.44
C GLY A 631 -9.43 -0.23 8.95
N TYR A 632 -10.15 -1.18 9.57
CA TYR A 632 -10.04 -1.61 10.97
C TYR A 632 -9.79 -3.12 11.03
N VAL A 633 -8.69 -3.53 11.66
CA VAL A 633 -8.27 -4.94 11.78
C VAL A 633 -8.31 -5.33 13.25
N LEU A 634 -9.09 -6.35 13.62
CA LEU A 634 -9.12 -6.79 15.01
C LEU A 634 -7.74 -7.35 15.42
N LYS A 635 -7.21 -6.90 16.56
CA LYS A 635 -5.91 -7.41 17.04
C LYS A 635 -5.96 -8.91 17.37
N PRO A 636 -4.82 -9.62 17.27
CA PRO A 636 -4.64 -10.94 17.87
C PRO A 636 -5.10 -10.95 19.34
N ALA A 637 -5.70 -12.04 19.80
CA ALA A 637 -6.24 -12.14 21.18
C ALA A 637 -5.18 -11.86 22.26
N GLU A 638 -3.93 -12.27 22.00
CA GLU A 638 -2.73 -11.99 22.79
C GLU A 638 -2.39 -10.49 22.94
N LEU A 639 -3.07 -9.60 22.21
CA LEU A 639 -2.92 -8.13 22.22
C LEU A 639 -4.25 -7.40 22.54
N ARG A 640 -5.21 -8.12 23.14
CA ARG A 640 -6.51 -7.60 23.56
C ARG A 640 -6.82 -7.96 25.01
N ASP A 641 -6.77 -9.26 25.35
CA ASP A 641 -7.26 -9.76 26.64
C ASP A 641 -6.14 -9.76 27.72
N ILE A 642 -6.42 -9.24 28.91
CA ILE A 642 -5.51 -9.38 30.06
C ILE A 642 -5.60 -10.82 30.58
N GLN A 643 -4.67 -11.68 30.14
CA GLN A 643 -4.53 -13.04 30.68
C GLN A 643 -3.99 -12.99 32.12
N VAL A 644 -4.88 -12.79 33.09
CA VAL A 644 -4.61 -13.06 34.52
C VAL A 644 -4.46 -14.56 34.69
N LEU A 645 -3.23 -15.05 34.52
CA LEU A 645 -2.87 -16.41 34.92
C LEU A 645 -2.83 -16.43 36.46
N PRO A 646 -3.54 -17.35 37.13
CA PRO A 646 -3.29 -17.60 38.55
C PRO A 646 -1.83 -18.06 38.70
N TYR A 647 -1.14 -17.54 39.72
CA TYR A 647 0.23 -17.94 40.02
C TYR A 647 0.21 -19.38 40.58
N ASN A 648 0.41 -20.35 39.69
CA ASN A 648 0.64 -21.75 40.06
C ASN A 648 2.14 -22.07 39.88
N PRO A 649 2.90 -22.36 40.95
CA PRO A 649 4.32 -22.68 40.86
C PRO A 649 4.62 -24.01 40.14
N GLU A 650 3.65 -24.90 39.98
CA GLU A 650 3.80 -26.19 39.30
C GLU A 650 3.63 -26.11 37.78
N LEU A 651 3.02 -25.04 37.27
CA LEU A 651 2.93 -24.81 35.82
C LEU A 651 4.23 -24.17 35.32
N PRO A 652 5.04 -24.85 34.48
CA PRO A 652 6.20 -24.22 33.88
C PRO A 652 5.74 -22.98 33.09
N GLY A 653 6.41 -21.84 33.31
CA GLY A 653 6.08 -20.52 32.75
C GLY A 653 6.34 -20.39 31.25
N GLY A 654 5.86 -21.36 30.48
CA GLY A 654 6.10 -21.52 29.05
C GLY A 654 5.45 -20.44 28.21
N LYS A 655 6.07 -20.15 27.07
CA LYS A 655 5.47 -19.27 26.06
C LYS A 655 4.45 -20.08 25.27
N LYS A 656 3.19 -19.64 25.34
CA LYS A 656 2.19 -19.94 24.31
C LYS A 656 2.71 -19.38 22.99
N GLU A 657 3.11 -20.26 22.06
CA GLU A 657 3.43 -19.91 20.67
C GLU A 657 2.58 -20.80 19.75
N ARG A 658 1.99 -20.20 18.73
CA ARG A 658 1.22 -20.88 17.70
C ARG A 658 2.15 -21.15 16.51
N SER A 659 2.07 -22.32 15.90
CA SER A 659 2.79 -22.64 14.66
C SER A 659 1.81 -22.68 13.50
N VAL A 660 2.03 -21.81 12.52
CA VAL A 660 1.36 -21.89 11.22
C VAL A 660 2.31 -22.60 10.26
N SER A 661 1.81 -23.59 9.52
CA SER A 661 2.53 -24.17 8.38
C SER A 661 1.74 -23.89 7.11
N PHE A 662 2.42 -23.61 6.00
CA PHE A 662 1.76 -23.35 4.72
C PHE A 662 2.68 -23.67 3.56
N THR A 663 2.09 -23.98 2.41
CA THR A 663 2.79 -24.30 1.17
C THR A 663 2.35 -23.35 0.07
N ILE A 664 3.31 -22.80 -0.66
CA ILE A 664 3.09 -21.98 -1.85
C ILE A 664 3.80 -22.65 -3.02
N ALA A 665 3.04 -23.11 -4.00
CA ALA A 665 3.57 -23.45 -5.31
C ALA A 665 3.45 -22.23 -6.22
N VAL A 666 4.57 -21.71 -6.71
CA VAL A 666 4.60 -20.71 -7.79
C VAL A 666 4.67 -21.47 -9.10
N ILE A 667 3.56 -21.49 -9.83
CA ILE A 667 3.38 -22.38 -10.99
C ILE A 667 3.84 -21.68 -12.26
N SER A 668 3.24 -20.53 -12.58
CA SER A 668 3.43 -19.85 -13.86
C SER A 668 3.19 -18.34 -13.76
N ALA A 669 3.70 -17.58 -14.73
CA ALA A 669 3.35 -16.17 -14.91
C ALA A 669 2.93 -15.89 -16.35
N GLN A 670 1.97 -14.98 -16.51
CA GLN A 670 1.41 -14.57 -17.79
C GLN A 670 1.72 -13.10 -18.06
N ARG A 671 2.17 -12.80 -19.29
CA ARG A 671 2.41 -11.45 -19.83
C ARG A 671 3.04 -10.48 -18.83
N LEU A 672 4.22 -10.84 -18.34
CA LEU A 672 5.06 -9.96 -17.52
C LEU A 672 5.47 -8.75 -18.37
N MET A 673 5.10 -7.54 -17.95
CA MET A 673 5.46 -6.32 -18.67
C MET A 673 6.96 -6.10 -18.67
N ARG A 674 7.48 -5.67 -19.82
CA ARG A 674 8.87 -5.29 -20.00
C ARG A 674 9.15 -3.99 -19.24
N PRO A 675 10.13 -3.94 -18.31
CA PRO A 675 10.49 -2.68 -17.66
C PRO A 675 11.07 -1.70 -18.68
N ALA A 676 10.66 -0.43 -18.64
CA ALA A 676 11.23 0.62 -19.49
C ALA A 676 12.77 0.79 -19.30
N SER A 677 13.30 0.34 -18.15
CA SER A 677 14.75 0.31 -17.85
C SER A 677 15.50 -0.90 -18.45
N LEU A 678 14.84 -1.78 -19.21
CA LEU A 678 15.45 -2.94 -19.87
C LEU A 678 15.64 -2.64 -21.38
N PRO A 679 16.88 -2.35 -21.85
CA PRO A 679 17.16 -2.02 -23.25
C PRO A 679 16.54 -3.03 -24.22
N ALA A 680 15.95 -2.55 -25.32
CA ALA A 680 15.09 -3.35 -26.21
C ALA A 680 15.76 -4.64 -26.73
N ASN A 681 17.08 -4.64 -26.91
CA ASN A 681 17.87 -5.77 -27.38
C ASN A 681 18.17 -6.85 -26.32
N LYS A 682 17.82 -6.66 -25.04
CA LYS A 682 18.02 -7.68 -23.99
C LYS A 682 16.80 -8.57 -23.81
N ALA A 683 17.00 -9.87 -23.66
CA ALA A 683 15.94 -10.80 -23.29
C ALA A 683 15.45 -10.55 -21.84
N MET A 684 14.21 -10.92 -21.54
CA MET A 684 13.71 -11.00 -20.17
C MET A 684 14.08 -12.37 -19.60
N ASN A 685 14.73 -12.40 -18.44
CA ASN A 685 15.13 -13.63 -17.74
C ASN A 685 14.52 -13.67 -16.33
N PRO A 686 13.20 -13.92 -16.17
CA PRO A 686 12.53 -13.67 -14.90
C PRO A 686 12.63 -14.82 -13.89
N TYR A 687 12.58 -14.45 -12.62
CA TYR A 687 12.38 -15.36 -11.49
C TYR A 687 11.46 -14.73 -10.45
N VAL A 688 10.79 -15.56 -9.65
CA VAL A 688 9.94 -15.11 -8.55
C VAL A 688 10.63 -15.39 -7.23
N GLU A 689 10.68 -14.37 -6.38
CA GLU A 689 11.17 -14.45 -5.01
C GLU A 689 9.96 -14.36 -4.06
N VAL A 690 9.80 -15.38 -3.19
CA VAL A 690 8.72 -15.43 -2.20
C VAL A 690 9.32 -15.18 -0.82
N GLU A 691 8.90 -14.09 -0.17
CA GLU A 691 9.38 -13.64 1.13
C GLU A 691 8.24 -13.69 2.16
N VAL A 692 8.51 -14.24 3.36
CA VAL A 692 7.55 -14.27 4.47
C VAL A 692 8.00 -13.34 5.60
N PHE A 693 7.19 -12.33 5.87
CA PHE A 693 7.39 -11.34 6.93
C PHE A 693 6.50 -11.65 8.14
N HIS A 694 7.00 -11.38 9.35
CA HIS A 694 6.31 -11.73 10.59
C HIS A 694 6.77 -10.87 11.78
N ALA A 695 5.92 -10.74 12.80
CA ALA A 695 6.26 -10.13 14.08
C ALA A 695 7.43 -10.85 14.80
N SER A 696 8.62 -10.22 14.91
CA SER A 696 9.81 -10.83 15.56
C SER A 696 10.48 -9.89 16.57
N ASP A 697 10.90 -10.44 17.73
CA ASP A 697 11.89 -9.80 18.64
C ASP A 697 13.30 -10.38 18.51
N LYS A 698 13.47 -11.56 17.91
CA LYS A 698 14.76 -12.26 17.84
C LYS A 698 15.60 -11.75 16.67
N ARG A 699 15.98 -10.47 16.71
CA ARG A 699 17.17 -9.97 15.98
C ARG A 699 18.32 -10.92 16.29
N LYS A 700 18.72 -11.74 15.31
CA LYS A 700 19.90 -12.60 15.46
C LYS A 700 21.13 -11.71 15.58
N ARG A 701 21.57 -11.46 16.81
CA ARG A 701 22.81 -10.73 17.12
C ARG A 701 24.00 -11.59 16.69
N ASN A 702 24.34 -11.52 15.40
CA ASN A 702 25.66 -11.72 14.82
C ASN A 702 25.56 -11.49 13.31
N GLU A 703 25.76 -10.24 12.89
CA GLU A 703 26.82 -9.87 11.93
C GLU A 703 26.96 -8.34 11.89
N SER A 704 28.13 -7.86 11.50
CA SER A 704 28.57 -6.48 11.77
C SER A 704 28.74 -5.63 10.52
N ALA A 705 28.40 -4.34 10.66
CA ALA A 705 28.78 -3.23 9.78
C ALA A 705 28.18 -3.21 8.35
N LEU A 706 26.86 -2.94 8.24
CA LEU A 706 26.21 -2.00 7.31
C LEU A 706 24.71 -1.87 7.72
N PRO A 707 23.98 -0.79 7.35
CA PRO A 707 22.59 -0.60 7.78
C PRO A 707 21.63 -1.55 7.03
N ARG A 708 21.34 -2.70 7.64
CA ARG A 708 20.36 -3.69 7.19
C ARG A 708 19.40 -4.04 8.34
N ASP A 709 18.44 -3.16 8.63
CA ASP A 709 17.42 -3.36 9.67
C ASP A 709 16.28 -4.29 9.21
N LEU A 710 16.58 -5.58 9.00
CA LEU A 710 15.59 -6.67 8.89
C LEU A 710 16.16 -7.97 9.48
N ASP A 711 15.33 -8.73 10.21
CA ASP A 711 15.52 -10.19 10.26
C ASP A 711 15.28 -10.70 8.83
N PRO A 712 16.19 -11.47 8.22
CA PRO A 712 15.97 -11.96 6.85
C PRO A 712 14.70 -12.82 6.82
N PRO A 713 13.72 -12.51 5.93
CA PRO A 713 12.47 -13.28 5.84
C PRO A 713 12.77 -14.74 5.44
N GLN A 714 11.86 -15.67 5.75
CA GLN A 714 11.91 -16.99 5.09
C GLN A 714 11.70 -16.73 3.59
N LYS A 715 12.75 -16.96 2.81
CA LYS A 715 12.89 -16.46 1.44
C LYS A 715 13.31 -17.59 0.52
N PHE A 716 12.49 -17.85 -0.49
CA PHE A 716 12.77 -18.80 -1.56
C PHE A 716 12.75 -18.09 -2.92
N ARG A 717 13.40 -18.71 -3.90
CA ARG A 717 13.45 -18.26 -5.29
C ARG A 717 13.04 -19.41 -6.19
N THR A 718 12.25 -19.14 -7.22
CA THR A 718 12.07 -20.08 -8.34
C THR A 718 13.36 -20.19 -9.14
N ASN A 719 13.46 -21.21 -9.99
CA ASN A 719 14.42 -21.20 -11.10
C ASN A 719 14.23 -19.94 -11.96
N ILE A 720 15.30 -19.54 -12.65
CA ILE A 720 15.28 -18.44 -13.62
C ILE A 720 14.79 -19.00 -14.96
N VAL A 721 13.69 -18.47 -15.47
CA VAL A 721 13.20 -18.79 -16.81
C VAL A 721 13.97 -17.93 -17.81
N ARG A 722 14.65 -18.56 -18.77
CA ARG A 722 15.42 -17.86 -19.80
C ARG A 722 14.52 -17.36 -20.92
N GLU A 723 14.76 -16.13 -21.34
CA GLU A 723 14.19 -15.47 -22.52
C GLU A 723 12.66 -15.42 -22.67
N ASN A 724 11.88 -15.69 -21.61
CA ASN A 724 10.42 -15.70 -21.65
C ASN A 724 9.81 -14.67 -20.69
N GLY A 725 8.98 -13.78 -21.23
CA GLY A 725 8.12 -12.84 -20.51
C GLY A 725 6.61 -13.14 -20.66
N PHE A 726 6.23 -14.07 -21.53
CA PHE A 726 4.87 -14.27 -22.00
C PHE A 726 4.08 -15.38 -21.28
N ASN A 727 4.64 -16.58 -21.19
CA ASN A 727 3.99 -17.79 -20.67
C ASN A 727 4.95 -18.64 -19.83
N LEU A 728 5.50 -18.04 -18.78
CA LEU A 728 6.52 -18.67 -17.94
C LEU A 728 5.93 -19.82 -17.12
N VAL A 729 6.66 -20.93 -17.00
CA VAL A 729 6.43 -21.98 -16.01
C VAL A 729 7.64 -22.04 -15.07
N PHE A 730 7.40 -22.09 -13.77
CA PHE A 730 8.41 -22.08 -12.72
C PHE A 730 8.43 -23.37 -11.89
N ASP A 731 7.25 -23.94 -11.63
CA ASP A 731 7.02 -25.12 -10.77
C ASP A 731 7.80 -25.12 -9.45
N GLY A 732 7.90 -23.94 -8.82
CA GLY A 732 8.62 -23.75 -7.55
C GLY A 732 7.73 -24.05 -6.34
N HIS A 733 8.00 -25.13 -5.63
CA HIS A 733 7.25 -25.54 -4.43
C HIS A 733 7.98 -25.14 -3.13
N PHE A 734 7.37 -24.25 -2.33
CA PHE A 734 7.96 -23.71 -1.11
C PHE A 734 7.09 -24.01 0.11
N LYS A 735 7.65 -24.69 1.11
CA LYS A 735 6.96 -24.96 2.39
C LYS A 735 7.55 -24.10 3.51
N PHE A 736 6.68 -23.42 4.23
CA PHE A 736 7.00 -22.50 5.32
C PHE A 736 6.47 -23.05 6.65
N LYS A 737 7.20 -22.82 7.74
CA LYS A 737 6.70 -23.04 9.10
C LYS A 737 7.11 -21.88 10.00
N VAL A 738 6.10 -21.21 10.56
CA VAL A 738 6.23 -19.95 11.30
C VAL A 738 5.68 -20.15 12.71
N ARG A 739 6.58 -20.24 13.69
CA ARG A 739 6.28 -20.32 15.13
C ARG A 739 6.33 -18.92 15.74
N LYS A 740 5.19 -18.38 16.21
CA LYS A 740 5.06 -17.01 16.76
C LYS A 740 3.95 -16.93 17.81
N LYS A 741 3.93 -15.85 18.60
CA LYS A 741 2.79 -15.51 19.47
C LYS A 741 1.55 -15.10 18.67
N GLN A 742 1.71 -14.17 17.73
CA GLN A 742 0.65 -13.67 16.86
C GLN A 742 0.75 -14.31 15.46
N PRO A 743 -0.07 -15.32 15.12
CA PRO A 743 -0.07 -15.92 13.77
C PRO A 743 -0.74 -15.01 12.73
N ASP A 744 -1.63 -14.12 13.17
CA ASP A 744 -2.44 -13.23 12.32
C ASP A 744 -1.61 -12.05 11.76
N LEU A 745 -0.38 -11.88 12.24
CA LEU A 745 0.63 -10.91 11.77
C LEU A 745 1.72 -11.61 10.95
N VAL A 746 1.31 -12.48 10.02
CA VAL A 746 2.16 -13.14 9.03
C VAL A 746 1.74 -12.68 7.62
N PHE A 747 2.73 -12.25 6.84
CA PHE A 747 2.53 -11.65 5.52
C PHE A 747 3.41 -12.36 4.50
N VAL A 748 2.87 -12.56 3.30
CA VAL A 748 3.57 -13.20 2.19
C VAL A 748 3.71 -12.19 1.06
N ARG A 749 4.91 -12.11 0.49
CA ARG A 749 5.26 -11.20 -0.60
C ARG A 749 5.88 -11.99 -1.76
N TRP A 750 5.31 -11.82 -2.95
CA TRP A 750 5.85 -12.31 -4.21
C TRP A 750 6.51 -11.13 -4.94
N SER A 751 7.76 -11.30 -5.35
CA SER A 751 8.54 -10.30 -6.07
C SER A 751 9.07 -10.88 -7.37
N VAL A 752 8.62 -10.35 -8.51
CA VAL A 752 9.14 -10.71 -9.84
C VAL A 752 10.41 -9.90 -10.11
N LYS A 753 11.51 -10.60 -10.40
CA LYS A 753 12.84 -10.00 -10.66
C LYS A 753 13.42 -10.53 -11.96
N LEU A 754 14.41 -9.84 -12.52
CA LEU A 754 15.12 -10.23 -13.74
C LEU A 754 16.60 -10.52 -13.46
N SER A 755 17.11 -11.63 -14.00
CA SER A 755 18.55 -11.88 -14.12
C SER A 755 19.16 -11.08 -15.29
N ASN A 756 20.48 -10.85 -15.28
CA ASN A 756 21.16 -10.24 -16.43
C ASN A 756 21.24 -11.21 -17.63
N GLU A 757 21.75 -12.41 -17.38
CA GLU A 757 22.13 -13.41 -18.40
C GLU A 757 21.38 -14.75 -18.25
N GLY A 758 20.45 -14.87 -17.28
CA GLY A 758 19.71 -16.11 -17.05
C GLY A 758 20.45 -17.16 -16.20
N GLU A 759 21.58 -16.76 -15.61
CA GLU A 759 22.50 -17.65 -14.88
C GLU A 759 22.50 -17.33 -13.38
N ASN A 760 22.61 -16.04 -13.02
CA ASN A 760 22.78 -15.58 -11.65
C ASN A 760 21.54 -14.86 -11.08
N TYR A 761 21.25 -15.11 -9.80
CA TYR A 761 20.18 -14.42 -9.06
C TYR A 761 20.62 -13.02 -8.61
N ASN A 762 20.38 -12.04 -9.48
CA ASN A 762 20.79 -10.66 -9.22
C ASN A 762 19.76 -9.94 -8.33
N ASP A 763 20.23 -9.23 -7.30
CA ASP A 763 19.40 -8.32 -6.48
C ASP A 763 19.12 -6.99 -7.21
N ARG A 764 18.66 -7.09 -8.47
CA ARG A 764 18.09 -5.98 -9.24
C ARG A 764 16.80 -5.45 -8.58
N PRO A 765 16.39 -4.21 -8.90
CA PRO A 765 15.07 -3.72 -8.50
C PRO A 765 13.97 -4.69 -8.93
N VAL A 766 12.94 -4.80 -8.09
CA VAL A 766 11.77 -5.65 -8.36
C VAL A 766 10.98 -5.04 -9.51
N VAL A 767 10.58 -5.86 -10.49
CA VAL A 767 9.75 -5.44 -11.62
C VAL A 767 8.29 -5.32 -11.20
N ALA A 768 7.79 -6.33 -10.50
CA ALA A 768 6.41 -6.37 -10.05
C ALA A 768 6.27 -7.09 -8.70
N THR A 769 5.33 -6.64 -7.87
CA THR A 769 5.10 -7.16 -6.51
C THR A 769 3.66 -7.61 -6.30
N TYR A 770 3.46 -8.55 -5.39
CA TYR A 770 2.17 -8.78 -4.74
C TYR A 770 2.41 -9.08 -3.26
N THR A 771 1.60 -8.54 -2.36
CA THR A 771 1.74 -8.77 -0.91
C THR A 771 0.38 -8.99 -0.29
N ALA A 772 0.24 -9.99 0.58
CA ALA A 772 -1.01 -10.33 1.25
C ALA A 772 -0.77 -10.81 2.69
N LYS A 773 -1.72 -10.53 3.59
CA LYS A 773 -1.80 -11.10 4.95
C LYS A 773 -2.28 -12.55 4.86
N LEU A 774 -1.61 -13.47 5.54
CA LEU A 774 -1.80 -14.92 5.35
C LEU A 774 -3.22 -15.40 5.70
N SER A 775 -3.88 -14.80 6.70
CA SER A 775 -5.28 -15.12 7.07
C SER A 775 -6.31 -14.72 6.02
N ASN A 776 -5.94 -13.82 5.09
CA ASN A 776 -6.86 -13.18 4.16
C ASN A 776 -6.77 -13.79 2.75
N LEU A 777 -5.86 -14.74 2.56
CA LEU A 777 -5.67 -15.51 1.32
C LEU A 777 -6.61 -16.71 1.28
N LYS A 778 -7.28 -16.92 0.15
CA LYS A 778 -8.04 -18.15 -0.13
C LYS A 778 -7.08 -19.28 -0.54
N GLN A 779 -7.43 -20.52 -0.21
CA GLN A 779 -6.63 -21.71 -0.56
C GLN A 779 -6.81 -22.13 -2.03
N GLY A 780 -5.99 -23.05 -2.52
CA GLY A 780 -6.05 -23.62 -3.86
C GLY A 780 -5.35 -22.80 -4.94
N TYR A 781 -5.79 -22.96 -6.19
CA TYR A 781 -5.20 -22.37 -7.38
C TYR A 781 -5.74 -20.95 -7.62
N ARG A 782 -4.94 -19.94 -7.27
CA ARG A 782 -5.32 -18.52 -7.32
C ARG A 782 -4.42 -17.73 -8.26
N THR A 783 -5.00 -16.73 -8.89
CA THR A 783 -4.30 -15.80 -9.79
C THR A 783 -4.08 -14.47 -9.08
N LEU A 784 -2.81 -14.07 -8.95
CA LEU A 784 -2.38 -12.85 -8.26
C LEU A 784 -2.10 -11.76 -9.31
N THR A 785 -2.84 -10.65 -9.26
CA THR A 785 -2.59 -9.46 -10.09
C THR A 785 -1.37 -8.73 -9.56
N LEU A 786 -0.31 -8.60 -10.37
CA LEU A 786 0.94 -7.99 -9.93
C LEU A 786 0.85 -6.46 -9.93
N LEU A 787 1.65 -5.81 -9.08
CA LEU A 787 1.72 -4.37 -8.88
C LEU A 787 3.05 -3.79 -9.34
N ASN A 788 3.03 -2.62 -9.97
CA ASN A 788 4.22 -1.84 -10.29
C ASN A 788 4.85 -1.15 -9.05
N ASP A 789 5.97 -0.46 -9.25
CA ASP A 789 6.72 0.23 -8.19
C ASP A 789 5.96 1.41 -7.54
N ALA A 790 4.96 1.97 -8.24
CA ALA A 790 4.03 2.98 -7.72
C ALA A 790 2.76 2.39 -7.09
N GLY A 791 2.58 1.06 -7.10
CA GLY A 791 1.42 0.36 -6.52
C GLY A 791 0.17 0.31 -7.39
N GLY A 792 0.26 0.76 -8.64
CA GLY A 792 -0.74 0.46 -9.67
C GLY A 792 -0.71 -1.03 -10.03
N GLN A 793 -1.84 -1.57 -10.46
CA GLN A 793 -1.96 -2.96 -10.92
C GLN A 793 -1.55 -3.07 -12.38
N TYR A 794 -0.67 -4.01 -12.70
CA TYR A 794 -0.48 -4.44 -14.08
C TYR A 794 -1.73 -5.18 -14.55
N LEU A 795 -2.37 -4.71 -15.62
CA LEU A 795 -3.64 -5.31 -16.09
C LEU A 795 -3.46 -6.75 -16.60
N PHE A 796 -2.28 -7.02 -17.17
CA PHE A 796 -1.95 -8.30 -17.83
C PHE A 796 -0.94 -9.16 -17.10
N SER A 797 -0.06 -8.57 -16.29
CA SER A 797 0.97 -9.33 -15.56
C SER A 797 0.36 -10.04 -14.37
N LYS A 798 0.05 -11.33 -14.57
CA LYS A 798 -0.59 -12.19 -13.57
C LYS A 798 0.33 -13.33 -13.17
N LEU A 799 0.34 -13.67 -11.88
CA LEU A 799 1.11 -14.77 -11.32
C LEU A 799 0.16 -15.85 -10.81
N PHE A 800 0.32 -17.09 -11.28
CA PHE A 800 -0.54 -18.21 -10.93
C PHE A 800 0.14 -19.12 -9.90
N CYS A 801 -0.54 -19.33 -8.77
CA CYS A 801 0.01 -20.02 -7.60
C CYS A 801 -0.99 -21.05 -7.05
N LYS A 802 -0.50 -22.12 -6.42
CA LYS A 802 -1.30 -22.94 -5.48
C LYS A 802 -0.94 -22.56 -4.05
N ILE A 803 -1.92 -22.15 -3.26
CA ILE A 803 -1.77 -21.78 -1.85
C ILE A 803 -2.42 -22.87 -1.00
N LYS A 804 -1.71 -23.40 -0.01
CA LYS A 804 -2.29 -24.28 1.02
C LYS A 804 -1.86 -23.79 2.40
N VAL A 805 -2.80 -23.65 3.33
CA VAL A 805 -2.54 -23.32 4.72
C VAL A 805 -2.90 -24.53 5.57
N ASP A 806 -1.93 -25.11 6.26
CA ASP A 806 -2.15 -26.22 7.18
C ASP A 806 -2.71 -25.66 8.52
N SER A 807 -3.48 -26.47 9.26
CA SER A 807 -4.13 -26.06 10.51
C SER A 807 -3.14 -25.51 11.57
N ILE A 808 -3.56 -24.51 12.32
CA ILE A 808 -2.70 -23.82 13.30
C ILE A 808 -2.46 -24.69 14.54
N GLU A 809 -1.23 -25.21 14.67
CA GLU A 809 -0.79 -25.96 15.84
C GLU A 809 -0.63 -25.02 17.05
N LYS A 810 -1.31 -25.28 18.16
CA LYS A 810 -1.05 -24.60 19.44
C LYS A 810 0.10 -25.31 20.16
N MET A 811 1.14 -24.58 20.59
CA MET A 811 2.26 -25.16 21.34
C MET A 811 2.58 -24.37 22.61
N MET A 812 2.86 -25.11 23.68
CA MET A 812 3.59 -24.60 24.83
C MET A 812 5.09 -24.80 24.56
N ILE A 813 5.89 -23.76 24.80
CA ILE A 813 7.35 -23.87 24.80
C ILE A 813 7.82 -23.54 26.21
N ASP A 814 8.34 -24.53 26.92
CA ASP A 814 8.85 -24.36 28.28
C ASP A 814 9.91 -23.26 28.34
N ALA A 815 9.87 -22.48 29.43
CA ALA A 815 10.95 -21.55 29.71
C ALA A 815 12.20 -22.37 30.07
N PRO A 816 13.36 -22.15 29.42
CA PRO A 816 14.59 -22.83 29.81
C PRO A 816 14.87 -22.49 31.27
N CYS A 817 14.95 -23.51 32.12
CA CYS A 817 15.05 -23.33 33.55
C CYS A 817 16.28 -22.47 33.87
N ARG A 818 16.07 -21.31 34.50
CA ARG A 818 17.17 -20.48 34.97
C ARG A 818 17.85 -21.24 36.10
N ALA A 819 19.04 -21.77 35.84
CA ALA A 819 19.94 -22.16 36.91
C ALA A 819 20.08 -20.95 37.86
N LEU A 820 19.67 -21.14 39.11
CA LEU A 820 19.84 -20.14 40.16
C LEU A 820 21.31 -20.15 40.54
N ASP A 821 22.07 -19.27 39.88
CA ASP A 821 23.48 -19.01 40.17
C ASP A 821 23.59 -18.44 41.60
N GLY A 822 23.78 -19.34 42.57
CA GLY A 822 23.65 -19.06 44.02
C GLY A 822 24.70 -18.12 44.61
N SER A 823 25.50 -17.49 43.75
CA SER A 823 26.66 -16.67 44.06
C SER A 823 26.33 -15.20 44.38
N ARG A 824 25.06 -14.76 44.26
CA ARG A 824 24.66 -13.34 44.40
C ARG A 824 23.63 -12.98 45.47
N ILE A 825 23.33 -13.89 46.41
CA ILE A 825 22.45 -13.60 47.58
C ILE A 825 23.25 -13.63 48.90
N LYS A 826 24.26 -12.75 48.99
CA LYS A 826 24.87 -12.29 50.25
C LYS A 826 25.20 -10.80 50.08
N GLY A 827 24.48 -9.91 50.79
CA GLY A 827 24.77 -8.47 50.73
C GLY A 827 23.62 -7.50 51.05
N LEU A 828 22.35 -7.95 51.08
CA LEU A 828 21.21 -7.09 51.45
C LEU A 828 20.31 -7.79 52.48
N GLY A 829 20.67 -7.63 53.75
CA GLY A 829 19.88 -8.06 54.90
C GLY A 829 20.21 -7.19 56.11
N GLY A 830 19.41 -6.16 56.37
CA GLY A 830 19.62 -5.25 57.51
C GLY A 830 18.76 -3.99 57.48
N LYS A 831 17.78 -3.94 58.39
CA LYS A 831 17.05 -2.75 58.89
C LYS A 831 16.26 -1.89 57.89
N ALA A 832 14.93 -2.06 57.88
CA ALA A 832 13.94 -0.98 57.71
C ALA A 832 12.48 -1.48 57.97
N PHE A 833 12.17 -1.85 59.22
CA PHE A 833 10.77 -2.02 59.69
C PHE A 833 10.67 -1.65 61.17
N SER A 834 10.47 -0.36 61.41
CA SER A 834 10.09 0.29 62.67
C SER A 834 9.69 1.73 62.34
#